data_AF-A0A4Q4QQR5-F1
#
_entry.id   AF-A0A4Q4QQR5-F1
#
_cell.length_a   1.000
_cell.length_b   1.000
_cell.length_c   1.000
_cell.angle_alpha   90.00
_cell.angle_beta   90.00
_cell.angle_gamma   90.00
#
_symmetry.space_group_name_H-M   'P 1'
#
loop_
_entity.id
_entity.type
_entity.pdbx_description
1 polymer ?
#
loop_
_entity_poly.entity_id
_entity_poly.type
_entity_poly.pdbx_seq_one_letter_code
_entity_poly.pdbx_strand_id
1 'polypeptide(L)'
;MVALTVLGSAALIAGVLAYPQGSPNSPPPATDLSSPCAEAATRLSLQDGPQDNHFYSDCHTSAHVIVTSPQPNSDLNVVKPRLLVAWPAGNSGAMALFAPESGQGSLTMRLEDSENGQSVKPLTASDRAGVSGSINFDTSARLTVPILGSIRSIRDFTEGGGVSQDFQNSFGFAINGDGSASINRTWFDGVTTTTLKFSPLNGAQAITLNREAAWTLTFGAGSYSFEASYNYPQLEQLSPQEVLNDASSGLIAQNPDQTTSLSFLSYTDKLLAGTWRFLTYFGRDSMLSLLLMQSILSEAAIEAVIGAVIERINRNDGTVCHEEVIGDYSTWLNKKKGVDSSAPSCDYKMIDSDFMLPVAMKSYFVDTDAGKQRSDAFFRKTATFLAENDGLPYSQLAQTTAEKIMRIAEPFAQSPVKDNLIKLNQGESVGEWRDSNNGLGGGRIPYDVNTALVPAGLRAIASLSGAGFFPDHPDWSQKADQYAQIWEDETLQFFQVTVPQATAKSLVQNYVSAANLGVPNNADSITGDVTYYGLALDGNVGSPVVPVMNTDDCFRHFFLDTTNQTQLTSYIDQTASHIIQPFPVGLSSNVGLFVANPAYAGDAGFAAGFSKTDYHGTVVWSWQLAMMGAGLARQLGRCARDDAPEFCTNSEVHDKVVRAYNSLWDTIDANRDQLSHEVWSWQYNNGFQVAQLGSLTSTESNIRQLWSLTFLAVKRESF
;
A
#
# COMPACT_ATOMS: atom_id res chain seq x y z
N MET A 1 20.51 -36.48 -39.38
CA MET A 1 19.73 -37.09 -38.30
C MET A 1 20.52 -36.87 -37.01
N VAL A 2 19.99 -35.99 -36.16
CA VAL A 2 20.39 -35.65 -34.77
C VAL A 2 21.89 -35.46 -34.49
N ALA A 3 22.29 -34.21 -34.27
CA ALA A 3 23.48 -33.87 -33.49
C ALA A 3 23.05 -32.92 -32.36
N LEU A 4 23.10 -33.42 -31.12
CA LEU A 4 22.98 -32.63 -29.90
C LEU A 4 24.35 -32.01 -29.60
N THR A 5 24.43 -30.69 -29.55
CA THR A 5 25.57 -29.95 -29.00
C THR A 5 25.12 -29.19 -27.76
N VAL A 6 25.66 -29.61 -26.63
CA VAL A 6 25.60 -28.94 -25.33
C VAL A 6 26.50 -27.71 -25.40
N LEU A 7 25.98 -26.52 -25.09
CA LEU A 7 26.76 -25.30 -24.87
C LEU A 7 26.57 -24.86 -23.43
N GLY A 8 27.68 -24.85 -22.70
CA GLY A 8 27.77 -24.53 -21.28
C GLY A 8 27.63 -23.05 -20.99
N SER A 9 26.96 -22.76 -19.88
CA SER A 9 26.89 -21.45 -19.25
C SER A 9 28.16 -21.21 -18.44
N ALA A 10 28.95 -20.21 -18.83
CA ALA A 10 30.09 -19.73 -18.06
C ALA A 10 29.58 -18.93 -16.86
N ALA A 11 29.85 -19.43 -15.65
CA ALA A 11 29.66 -18.69 -14.40
C ALA A 11 30.77 -17.65 -14.26
N LEU A 12 30.41 -16.36 -14.22
CA LEU A 12 31.31 -15.30 -13.77
C LEU A 12 31.40 -15.37 -12.24
N ILE A 13 32.58 -15.76 -11.76
CA ILE A 13 32.97 -15.72 -10.35
C ILE A 13 33.30 -14.27 -10.01
N ALA A 14 32.40 -13.58 -9.32
CA ALA A 14 32.73 -12.35 -8.59
C ALA A 14 33.36 -12.78 -7.25
N GLY A 15 34.62 -12.39 -7.02
CA GLY A 15 35.36 -12.72 -5.81
C GLY A 15 34.72 -12.09 -4.58
N VAL A 16 34.23 -12.94 -3.67
CA VAL A 16 33.80 -12.55 -2.32
C VAL A 16 35.06 -12.26 -1.51
N LEU A 17 35.31 -10.99 -1.23
CA LEU A 17 36.25 -10.59 -0.19
C LEU A 17 35.63 -10.90 1.18
N ALA A 18 36.30 -11.76 1.95
CA ALA A 18 35.89 -12.10 3.30
C ALA A 18 36.00 -10.87 4.21
N TYR A 19 34.88 -10.42 4.76
CA TYR A 19 34.84 -9.44 5.85
C TYR A 19 35.04 -10.16 7.20
N PRO A 20 35.77 -9.56 8.16
CA PRO A 20 35.96 -10.13 9.47
C PRO A 20 34.64 -10.14 10.26
N GLN A 21 34.39 -11.24 10.96
CA GLN A 21 33.25 -11.45 11.86
C GLN A 21 33.17 -10.32 12.90
N GLY A 22 32.19 -9.42 12.74
CA GLY A 22 31.71 -8.56 13.81
C GLY A 22 30.82 -9.36 14.76
N SER A 23 30.94 -9.09 16.06
CA SER A 23 30.15 -9.74 17.13
C SER A 23 28.64 -9.67 16.84
N PRO A 24 27.84 -10.67 17.27
CA PRO A 24 26.40 -10.61 17.15
C PRO A 24 25.90 -9.41 17.94
N ASN A 25 25.22 -8.49 17.25
CA ASN A 25 24.55 -7.35 17.86
C ASN A 25 23.74 -7.82 19.07
N SER A 26 24.04 -7.27 20.24
CA SER A 26 23.24 -7.46 21.44
C SER A 26 21.77 -7.19 21.10
N PRO A 27 20.82 -8.03 21.52
CA PRO A 27 19.42 -7.73 21.33
C PRO A 27 19.11 -6.36 21.97
N PRO A 28 18.22 -5.56 21.38
CA PRO A 28 17.78 -4.32 22.02
C PRO A 28 17.33 -4.64 23.45
N PRO A 29 17.63 -3.77 24.43
CA PRO A 29 17.28 -4.00 25.82
C PRO A 29 15.78 -4.29 25.92
N ALA A 30 15.42 -5.33 26.67
CA ALA A 30 14.03 -5.71 26.89
C ALA A 30 13.25 -4.48 27.40
N THR A 31 12.16 -4.15 26.71
CA THR A 31 11.25 -3.09 27.13
C THR A 31 10.65 -3.51 28.46
N ASP A 32 10.79 -2.68 29.51
CA ASP A 32 10.16 -2.96 30.80
C ASP A 32 8.66 -2.70 30.70
N LEU A 33 7.89 -3.76 30.42
CA LEU A 33 6.44 -3.74 30.26
C LEU A 33 5.68 -3.79 31.62
N SER A 34 6.37 -3.58 32.74
CA SER A 34 5.78 -3.68 34.08
C SER A 34 5.11 -2.38 34.57
N SER A 35 5.37 -1.25 33.90
CA SER A 35 4.83 0.05 34.31
C SER A 35 3.38 0.22 33.86
N PRO A 36 2.47 0.80 34.66
CA PRO A 36 1.10 1.05 34.21
C PRO A 36 1.08 2.13 33.11
N CYS A 37 0.23 1.97 32.10
CA CYS A 37 0.01 3.01 31.10
C CYS A 37 -0.60 4.26 31.72
N ALA A 38 -0.07 5.43 31.37
CA ALA A 38 -0.58 6.72 31.81
C ALA A 38 -1.97 7.01 31.21
N GLU A 39 -2.19 6.57 29.97
CA GLU A 39 -3.43 6.74 29.23
C GLU A 39 -4.23 5.44 29.15
N ALA A 40 -5.55 5.59 28.98
CA ALA A 40 -6.43 4.45 28.76
C ALA A 40 -6.20 3.85 27.37
N ALA A 41 -6.27 2.53 27.28
CA ALA A 41 -6.12 1.83 26.02
C ALA A 41 -7.22 2.20 25.00
N THR A 42 -6.80 2.46 23.76
CA THR A 42 -7.67 2.75 22.62
C THR A 42 -8.23 1.44 22.03
N ARG A 43 -9.51 1.45 21.67
CA ARG A 43 -10.19 0.32 21.04
C ARG A 43 -11.08 0.80 19.89
N LEU A 44 -11.12 0.04 18.81
CA LEU A 44 -11.98 0.29 17.67
C LEU A 44 -12.48 -1.05 17.12
N SER A 45 -13.76 -1.15 16.82
CA SER A 45 -14.35 -2.34 16.19
C SER A 45 -15.01 -1.95 14.88
N LEU A 46 -14.61 -2.59 13.79
CA LEU A 46 -15.09 -2.34 12.43
C LEU A 46 -15.64 -3.63 11.83
N GLN A 47 -16.84 -3.56 11.26
CA GLN A 47 -17.46 -4.68 10.55
C GLN A 47 -17.22 -4.53 9.05
N ASP A 48 -16.70 -5.56 8.41
CA ASP A 48 -16.66 -5.70 6.95
C ASP A 48 -16.83 -7.17 6.63
N GLY A 49 -18.09 -7.61 6.59
CA GLY A 49 -18.43 -9.02 6.47
C GLY A 49 -17.72 -9.65 5.27
N PRO A 50 -17.09 -10.83 5.40
CA PRO A 50 -17.13 -11.81 6.51
C PRO A 50 -16.16 -11.58 7.69
N GLN A 51 -15.42 -10.47 7.73
CA GLN A 51 -14.43 -10.16 8.76
C GLN A 51 -14.99 -9.24 9.84
N ASP A 52 -14.79 -9.63 11.10
CA ASP A 52 -14.99 -8.80 12.28
C ASP A 52 -13.63 -8.30 12.78
N ASN A 53 -13.39 -6.99 12.73
CA ASN A 53 -12.09 -6.36 12.95
C ASN A 53 -12.07 -5.61 14.29
N HIS A 54 -11.12 -5.94 15.16
CA HIS A 54 -10.96 -5.32 16.48
C HIS A 54 -9.53 -4.80 16.64
N PHE A 55 -9.39 -3.51 16.89
CA PHE A 55 -8.13 -2.84 17.16
C PHE A 55 -7.99 -2.62 18.66
N TYR A 56 -6.78 -2.82 19.15
CA TYR A 56 -6.37 -2.54 20.52
C TYR A 56 -5.03 -1.82 20.48
N SER A 57 -4.89 -0.73 21.23
CA SER A 57 -3.59 -0.09 21.46
C SER A 57 -3.49 0.48 22.87
N ASP A 58 -2.35 0.24 23.51
CA ASP A 58 -1.91 0.93 24.73
C ASP A 58 -0.39 1.19 24.66
N CYS A 59 0.19 1.64 25.78
CA CYS A 59 1.62 1.92 25.87
C CYS A 59 2.53 0.67 25.78
N HIS A 60 1.96 -0.54 25.84
CA HIS A 60 2.70 -1.80 25.80
C HIS A 60 2.55 -2.53 24.48
N THR A 61 1.41 -2.42 23.80
CA THR A 61 1.18 -3.13 22.54
C THR A 61 0.08 -2.52 21.69
N SER A 62 0.18 -2.74 20.40
CA SER A 62 -0.89 -2.50 19.43
C SER A 62 -1.21 -3.82 18.73
N ALA A 63 -2.48 -4.14 18.54
CA ALA A 63 -2.93 -5.36 17.89
C ALA A 63 -4.19 -5.14 17.06
N HIS A 64 -4.26 -5.83 15.91
CA HIS A 64 -5.45 -5.99 15.10
C HIS A 64 -5.88 -7.45 15.16
N VAL A 65 -7.02 -7.70 15.79
CA VAL A 65 -7.65 -9.01 15.92
C VAL A 65 -8.76 -9.14 14.89
N ILE A 66 -8.73 -10.21 14.10
CA ILE A 66 -9.73 -10.48 13.06
C ILE A 66 -10.33 -11.85 13.32
N VAL A 67 -11.65 -11.90 13.38
CA VAL A 67 -12.41 -13.15 13.27
C VAL A 67 -13.13 -13.16 11.94
N THR A 68 -12.77 -14.11 11.08
CA THR A 68 -13.48 -14.35 9.83
C THR A 68 -14.51 -15.45 10.06
N SER A 69 -15.77 -15.16 9.75
CA SER A 69 -16.86 -16.13 9.82
C SER A 69 -17.62 -16.15 8.50
N PRO A 70 -17.69 -17.29 7.80
CA PRO A 70 -18.46 -17.41 6.57
C PRO A 70 -19.93 -17.01 6.77
N GLN A 71 -20.47 -16.26 5.81
CA GLN A 71 -21.89 -15.91 5.72
C GLN A 71 -22.65 -16.94 4.86
N PRO A 72 -23.99 -17.00 4.90
CA PRO A 72 -24.78 -18.04 4.20
C PRO A 72 -24.51 -18.18 2.69
N ASN A 73 -24.03 -17.13 2.03
CA ASN A 73 -23.71 -17.08 0.61
C ASN A 73 -22.20 -16.96 0.31
N SER A 74 -21.34 -17.10 1.32
CA SER A 74 -19.89 -17.07 1.12
C SER A 74 -19.42 -18.28 0.32
N ASP A 75 -18.49 -18.05 -0.62
CA ASP A 75 -17.73 -19.15 -1.22
C ASP A 75 -16.72 -19.67 -0.19
N LEU A 76 -16.97 -20.87 0.35
CA LEU A 76 -16.13 -21.49 1.37
C LEU A 76 -14.72 -21.90 0.86
N ASN A 77 -14.48 -21.84 -0.45
CA ASN A 77 -13.13 -21.97 -1.00
C ASN A 77 -12.29 -20.71 -0.77
N VAL A 78 -12.95 -19.55 -0.70
CA VAL A 78 -12.33 -18.22 -0.54
C VAL A 78 -12.42 -17.77 0.93
N VAL A 79 -13.62 -17.78 1.52
CA VAL A 79 -13.88 -17.32 2.88
C VAL A 79 -13.79 -18.48 3.86
N LYS A 80 -12.67 -18.59 4.57
CA LYS A 80 -12.43 -19.65 5.55
C LYS A 80 -12.50 -19.13 6.99
N PRO A 81 -13.12 -19.87 7.93
CA PRO A 81 -13.17 -19.47 9.33
C PRO A 81 -11.77 -19.34 9.92
N ARG A 82 -11.42 -18.17 10.47
CA ARG A 82 -10.09 -17.95 11.07
C ARG A 82 -10.14 -16.96 12.24
N LEU A 83 -9.19 -17.14 13.15
CA LEU A 83 -8.75 -16.11 14.10
C LEU A 83 -7.36 -15.64 13.66
N LEU A 84 -7.18 -14.34 13.51
CA LEU A 84 -5.89 -13.70 13.25
C LEU A 84 -5.64 -12.62 14.31
N VAL A 85 -4.45 -12.64 14.90
CA VAL A 85 -3.93 -11.55 15.72
C VAL A 85 -2.67 -11.02 15.04
N ALA A 86 -2.70 -9.75 14.68
CA ALA A 86 -1.65 -9.09 13.92
C ALA A 86 -1.07 -7.93 14.73
N TRP A 87 0.26 -7.85 14.82
CA TRP A 87 0.99 -6.83 15.57
C TRP A 87 1.87 -5.98 14.62
N PRO A 88 1.75 -4.64 14.68
CA PRO A 88 2.69 -3.69 14.09
C PRO A 88 4.16 -4.03 14.31
N ALA A 89 4.53 -4.35 15.56
CA ALA A 89 5.91 -4.58 15.91
C ALA A 89 6.44 -5.86 15.24
N GLY A 90 7.51 -5.72 14.46
CA GLY A 90 8.13 -6.82 13.72
C GLY A 90 7.32 -7.35 12.53
N ASN A 91 6.27 -6.64 12.11
CA ASN A 91 5.33 -7.11 11.07
C ASN A 91 4.88 -8.56 11.35
N SER A 92 4.40 -8.78 12.58
CA SER A 92 4.29 -10.09 13.21
C SER A 92 2.85 -10.49 13.50
N GLY A 93 2.60 -11.78 13.68
CA GLY A 93 1.22 -12.24 13.91
C GLY A 93 1.10 -13.72 14.27
N ALA A 94 -0.11 -14.09 14.66
CA ALA A 94 -0.55 -15.46 14.90
C ALA A 94 -1.92 -15.68 14.26
N MET A 95 -2.01 -16.69 13.40
CA MET A 95 -3.25 -17.10 12.74
C MET A 95 -3.59 -18.54 13.11
N ALA A 96 -4.88 -18.79 13.36
CA ALA A 96 -5.47 -20.11 13.45
C ALA A 96 -6.61 -20.23 12.42
N LEU A 97 -6.44 -21.13 11.45
CA LEU A 97 -7.48 -21.50 10.50
C LEU A 97 -8.32 -22.64 11.09
N PHE A 98 -9.65 -22.52 10.99
CA PHE A 98 -10.59 -23.50 11.49
C PHE A 98 -11.45 -24.10 10.38
N ALA A 99 -11.98 -25.28 10.67
CA ALA A 99 -13.01 -25.94 9.88
C ALA A 99 -14.01 -26.64 10.82
N PRO A 100 -15.25 -26.91 10.40
CA PRO A 100 -16.15 -27.80 11.13
C PRO A 100 -15.47 -29.15 11.37
N GLU A 101 -15.63 -29.74 12.56
CA GLU A 101 -15.00 -31.03 12.87
C GLU A 101 -15.48 -32.15 11.93
N SER A 102 -16.73 -32.08 11.48
CA SER A 102 -17.33 -32.99 10.49
C SER A 102 -16.66 -32.94 9.11
N GLY A 103 -15.90 -31.88 8.82
CA GLY A 103 -15.36 -31.58 7.50
C GLY A 103 -16.40 -31.11 6.48
N GLN A 104 -17.66 -30.90 6.89
CA GLN A 104 -18.77 -30.47 6.02
C GLN A 104 -19.56 -29.32 6.65
N GLY A 105 -19.98 -28.36 5.81
CA GLY A 105 -20.77 -27.19 6.22
C GLY A 105 -19.95 -25.94 6.54
N SER A 106 -20.62 -24.89 7.02
CA SER A 106 -19.99 -23.67 7.53
C SER A 106 -19.72 -23.80 9.04
N LEU A 107 -18.67 -23.15 9.52
CA LEU A 107 -18.41 -22.96 10.96
C LEU A 107 -18.60 -21.47 11.25
N THR A 108 -19.51 -21.13 12.16
CA THR A 108 -19.69 -19.74 12.60
C THR A 108 -18.78 -19.48 13.78
N MET A 109 -18.03 -18.39 13.71
CA MET A 109 -17.14 -17.93 14.78
C MET A 109 -17.49 -16.50 15.15
N ARG A 110 -17.50 -16.19 16.44
CA ARG A 110 -17.69 -14.81 16.91
C ARG A 110 -16.85 -14.51 18.14
N LEU A 111 -16.37 -13.29 18.24
CA LEU A 111 -15.84 -12.78 19.51
C LEU A 111 -16.98 -12.51 20.48
N GLU A 112 -16.75 -12.80 21.75
CA GLU A 112 -17.67 -12.50 22.83
C GLU A 112 -17.16 -11.32 23.65
N ASP A 113 -18.05 -10.39 23.94
CA ASP A 113 -17.76 -9.30 24.85
C ASP A 113 -17.58 -9.81 26.28
N SER A 114 -16.60 -9.25 26.97
CA SER A 114 -16.51 -9.40 28.42
C SER A 114 -17.62 -8.62 29.14
N GLU A 115 -17.74 -8.84 30.46
CA GLU A 115 -18.73 -8.15 31.32
C GLU A 115 -18.68 -6.61 31.21
N ASN A 116 -17.53 -6.05 30.84
CA ASN A 116 -17.32 -4.62 30.64
C ASN A 116 -17.54 -4.14 29.19
N GLY A 117 -18.13 -4.99 28.33
CA GLY A 117 -18.40 -4.68 26.92
C GLY A 117 -17.15 -4.66 26.03
N GLN A 118 -16.05 -5.30 26.46
CA GLN A 118 -14.80 -5.33 25.70
C GLN A 118 -14.54 -6.73 25.14
N SER A 119 -14.45 -6.85 23.81
CA SER A 119 -14.11 -8.10 23.10
C SER A 119 -12.61 -8.47 23.17
N VAL A 120 -11.73 -7.46 23.27
CA VAL A 120 -10.25 -7.65 23.32
C VAL A 120 -9.66 -6.95 24.55
N LYS A 121 -8.74 -7.65 25.23
CA LYS A 121 -8.07 -7.23 26.47
C LYS A 121 -6.55 -7.31 26.31
N PRO A 122 -5.78 -6.46 27.03
CA PRO A 122 -4.33 -6.60 27.07
C PRO A 122 -3.91 -7.94 27.68
N LEU A 123 -2.80 -8.46 27.21
CA LEU A 123 -2.05 -9.55 27.81
C LEU A 123 -0.60 -9.10 27.95
N THR A 124 -0.26 -8.52 29.10
CA THR A 124 1.06 -7.98 29.37
C THR A 124 1.70 -8.73 30.53
N ALA A 125 2.95 -9.16 30.34
CA ALA A 125 3.83 -9.61 31.40
C ALA A 125 5.19 -8.91 31.27
N SER A 126 6.07 -9.09 32.25
CA SER A 126 7.38 -8.44 32.25
C SER A 126 8.25 -8.74 31.02
N ASP A 127 7.99 -9.87 30.34
CA ASP A 127 8.79 -10.38 29.22
C ASP A 127 8.02 -10.47 27.89
N ARG A 128 6.73 -10.14 27.85
CA ARG A 128 5.89 -10.31 26.66
C ARG A 128 4.69 -9.37 26.66
N ALA A 129 4.26 -8.99 25.47
CA ALA A 129 3.02 -8.26 25.25
C ALA A 129 2.08 -9.06 24.33
N GLY A 130 0.83 -8.67 24.26
CA GLY A 130 -0.18 -9.40 23.51
C GLY A 130 -1.60 -9.00 23.85
N VAL A 131 -2.54 -9.81 23.38
CA VAL A 131 -3.97 -9.63 23.62
C VAL A 131 -4.65 -10.94 23.97
N SER A 132 -5.79 -10.83 24.63
CA SER A 132 -6.68 -11.94 24.92
C SER A 132 -8.13 -11.57 24.62
N GLY A 133 -8.96 -12.58 24.40
CA GLY A 133 -10.39 -12.43 24.18
C GLY A 133 -11.11 -13.76 24.34
N SER A 134 -12.41 -13.78 24.04
CA SER A 134 -13.22 -15.00 24.06
C SER A 134 -13.82 -15.22 22.68
N ILE A 135 -13.73 -16.45 22.18
CA ILE A 135 -14.26 -16.86 20.88
C ILE A 135 -15.27 -17.99 21.06
N ASN A 136 -16.40 -17.89 20.38
CA ASN A 136 -17.47 -18.87 20.43
C ASN A 136 -17.58 -19.61 19.09
N PHE A 137 -17.70 -20.93 19.17
CA PHE A 137 -17.98 -21.81 18.04
C PHE A 137 -19.42 -22.33 18.14
N ASP A 138 -20.19 -22.20 17.05
CA ASP A 138 -21.57 -22.70 16.97
C ASP A 138 -21.66 -24.23 16.93
N THR A 139 -20.64 -24.88 16.37
CA THR A 139 -20.46 -26.33 16.31
C THR A 139 -19.03 -26.72 16.70
N SER A 140 -18.74 -28.02 16.81
CA SER A 140 -17.37 -28.48 17.05
C SER A 140 -16.44 -28.04 15.92
N ALA A 141 -15.26 -27.57 16.29
CA ALA A 141 -14.29 -26.99 15.38
C ALA A 141 -12.96 -27.73 15.41
N ARG A 142 -12.25 -27.73 14.29
CA ARG A 142 -10.88 -28.21 14.15
C ARG A 142 -10.00 -27.06 13.71
N LEU A 143 -8.96 -26.76 14.49
CA LEU A 143 -7.87 -25.90 14.03
C LEU A 143 -7.01 -26.73 13.07
N THR A 144 -7.04 -26.36 11.79
CA THR A 144 -6.39 -27.10 10.70
C THR A 144 -4.99 -26.60 10.39
N VAL A 145 -4.79 -25.27 10.41
CA VAL A 145 -3.50 -24.65 10.08
C VAL A 145 -3.21 -23.51 11.05
N PRO A 146 -2.19 -23.63 11.91
CA PRO A 146 -1.62 -22.50 12.63
C PRO A 146 -0.42 -21.90 11.89
N ILE A 147 -0.29 -20.59 11.93
CA ILE A 147 0.88 -19.86 11.41
C ILE A 147 1.24 -18.77 12.43
N LEU A 148 2.46 -18.81 12.96
CA LEU A 148 2.96 -17.88 13.97
C LEU A 148 4.29 -17.27 13.49
N GLY A 149 4.49 -15.97 13.73
CA GLY A 149 5.79 -15.30 13.55
C GLY A 149 5.69 -14.04 12.70
N SER A 150 5.33 -14.17 11.42
CA SER A 150 5.27 -13.03 10.50
C SER A 150 3.95 -12.95 9.77
N ILE A 151 3.43 -11.72 9.65
CA ILE A 151 2.36 -11.40 8.68
C ILE A 151 2.79 -11.77 7.26
N ARG A 152 4.09 -11.64 6.97
CA ARG A 152 4.83 -12.19 5.83
C ARG A 152 4.23 -13.50 5.34
N SER A 153 4.47 -14.51 6.16
CA SER A 153 4.13 -15.89 5.89
C SER A 153 2.63 -16.19 6.00
N ILE A 154 1.89 -15.42 6.81
CA ILE A 154 0.42 -15.52 6.90
C ILE A 154 -0.22 -15.06 5.58
N ARG A 155 0.27 -13.96 4.99
CA ARG A 155 -0.18 -13.46 3.69
C ARG A 155 0.15 -14.45 2.57
N ASP A 156 1.37 -14.98 2.53
CA ASP A 156 1.77 -15.98 1.52
C ASP A 156 0.86 -17.23 1.53
N PHE A 157 0.32 -17.61 2.70
CA PHE A 157 -0.65 -18.68 2.83
C PHE A 157 -2.06 -18.32 2.34
N THR A 158 -2.52 -17.12 2.68
CA THR A 158 -3.91 -16.69 2.43
C THR A 158 -4.13 -16.26 1.00
N GLU A 159 -3.14 -15.56 0.42
CA GLU A 159 -3.23 -14.96 -0.92
C GLU A 159 -2.36 -15.69 -1.95
N GLY A 160 -1.36 -16.46 -1.49
CA GLY A 160 -0.41 -17.17 -2.35
C GLY A 160 -0.72 -18.65 -2.52
N GLY A 161 0.28 -19.39 -3.02
CA GLY A 161 0.18 -20.84 -3.27
C GLY A 161 0.32 -21.72 -2.01
N GLY A 162 0.44 -21.13 -0.82
CA GLY A 162 0.59 -21.83 0.46
C GLY A 162 1.73 -21.28 1.34
N VAL A 163 1.86 -21.85 2.54
CA VAL A 163 2.88 -21.45 3.53
C VAL A 163 4.16 -22.27 3.37
N SER A 164 5.32 -21.64 3.59
CA SER A 164 6.60 -22.34 3.64
C SER A 164 6.63 -23.39 4.76
N GLN A 165 7.14 -24.58 4.43
CA GLN A 165 7.31 -25.68 5.39
C GLN A 165 8.30 -25.34 6.52
N ASP A 166 9.18 -24.37 6.32
CA ASP A 166 10.08 -23.92 7.41
C ASP A 166 9.26 -23.33 8.57
N PHE A 167 8.21 -22.56 8.27
CA PHE A 167 7.32 -22.03 9.30
C PHE A 167 6.45 -23.14 9.89
N GLN A 168 5.90 -24.04 9.07
CA GLN A 168 5.05 -25.14 9.56
C GLN A 168 5.78 -26.14 10.45
N ASN A 169 7.08 -26.34 10.23
CA ASN A 169 7.89 -27.28 11.02
C ASN A 169 8.57 -26.64 12.24
N SER A 170 8.20 -25.40 12.61
CA SER A 170 8.90 -24.64 13.65
C SER A 170 8.07 -24.30 14.89
N PHE A 171 6.84 -24.81 15.00
CA PHE A 171 6.02 -24.68 16.20
C PHE A 171 5.73 -26.04 16.85
N GLY A 172 5.30 -26.01 18.11
CA GLY A 172 4.88 -27.18 18.87
C GLY A 172 3.56 -26.97 19.60
N PHE A 173 2.78 -28.05 19.75
CA PHE A 173 1.56 -28.05 20.56
C PHE A 173 1.83 -28.53 21.98
N ALA A 174 1.19 -27.91 22.96
CA ALA A 174 1.11 -28.39 24.33
C ALA A 174 -0.36 -28.50 24.77
N ILE A 175 -0.69 -29.58 25.49
CA ILE A 175 -1.97 -29.78 26.16
C ILE A 175 -1.74 -29.67 27.66
N ASN A 176 -2.57 -28.90 28.34
CA ASN A 176 -2.46 -28.64 29.77
C ASN A 176 -3.51 -29.43 30.55
N GLY A 177 -3.25 -29.67 31.84
CA GLY A 177 -4.12 -30.46 32.71
C GLY A 177 -5.50 -29.83 33.00
N ASP A 178 -5.67 -28.54 32.69
CA ASP A 178 -6.93 -27.80 32.79
C ASP A 178 -7.80 -27.90 31.52
N GLY A 179 -7.38 -28.70 30.53
CA GLY A 179 -8.06 -28.86 29.25
C GLY A 179 -7.75 -27.78 28.22
N SER A 180 -6.84 -26.84 28.52
CA SER A 180 -6.34 -25.85 27.57
C SER A 180 -5.27 -26.42 26.65
N ALA A 181 -5.03 -25.74 25.52
CA ALA A 181 -3.99 -26.08 24.56
C ALA A 181 -3.26 -24.83 24.10
N SER A 182 -1.96 -24.95 23.80
CA SER A 182 -1.16 -23.84 23.26
C SER A 182 -0.30 -24.28 22.08
N ILE A 183 -0.13 -23.36 21.14
CA ILE A 183 0.83 -23.43 20.04
C ILE A 183 1.95 -22.46 20.39
N ASN A 184 3.17 -22.98 20.50
CA ASN A 184 4.35 -22.18 20.86
C ASN A 184 5.37 -22.27 19.74
N ARG A 185 6.00 -21.15 19.42
CA ARG A 185 7.03 -21.07 18.41
C ARG A 185 8.16 -20.14 18.85
N THR A 186 9.39 -20.61 18.74
CA THR A 186 10.58 -19.74 18.73
C THR A 186 10.86 -19.35 17.27
N TRP A 187 11.08 -18.06 17.05
CA TRP A 187 11.39 -17.49 15.75
C TRP A 187 12.73 -17.98 15.24
N PHE A 188 13.03 -17.71 13.97
CA PHE A 188 14.29 -18.12 13.36
C PHE A 188 15.52 -17.43 13.97
N ASP A 189 15.33 -16.38 14.78
CA ASP A 189 16.39 -15.70 15.54
C ASP A 189 16.82 -16.45 16.81
N GLY A 190 16.10 -17.51 17.19
CA GLY A 190 16.39 -18.33 18.36
C GLY A 190 16.05 -17.69 19.72
N VAL A 191 15.49 -16.47 19.74
CA VAL A 191 15.24 -15.68 20.97
C VAL A 191 13.79 -15.25 21.07
N THR A 192 13.22 -14.76 19.98
CA THR A 192 11.84 -14.28 19.97
C THR A 192 10.87 -15.47 20.00
N THR A 193 9.81 -15.36 20.79
CA THR A 193 8.78 -16.39 20.93
C THR A 193 7.41 -15.80 20.64
N THR A 194 6.55 -16.61 20.03
CA THR A 194 5.12 -16.33 19.88
C THR A 194 4.32 -17.51 20.42
N THR A 195 3.27 -17.20 21.17
CA THR A 195 2.34 -18.17 21.75
C THR A 195 0.92 -17.82 21.34
N LEU A 196 0.16 -18.83 20.94
CA LEU A 196 -1.29 -18.79 20.82
C LEU A 196 -1.89 -19.90 21.68
N LYS A 197 -2.64 -19.52 22.72
CA LYS A 197 -3.25 -20.46 23.69
C LYS A 197 -4.76 -20.32 23.65
N PHE A 198 -5.46 -21.44 23.82
CA PHE A 198 -6.89 -21.52 23.97
C PHE A 198 -7.27 -22.27 25.24
N SER A 199 -8.27 -21.77 25.98
CA SER A 199 -8.77 -22.43 27.21
C SER A 199 -10.29 -22.55 27.20
N PRO A 200 -10.88 -23.69 27.59
CA PRO A 200 -12.33 -23.86 27.62
C PRO A 200 -12.98 -22.91 28.64
N LEU A 201 -14.09 -22.29 28.26
CA LEU A 201 -14.92 -21.44 29.13
C LEU A 201 -16.31 -22.06 29.31
N ASN A 202 -17.00 -21.67 30.39
CA ASN A 202 -18.44 -21.97 30.57
C ASN A 202 -18.83 -23.45 30.38
N GLY A 203 -17.96 -24.38 30.77
CA GLY A 203 -18.20 -25.81 30.65
C GLY A 203 -17.95 -26.40 29.25
N ALA A 204 -17.31 -25.64 28.34
CA ALA A 204 -16.87 -26.15 27.04
C ALA A 204 -15.91 -27.35 27.20
N GLN A 205 -15.89 -28.22 26.19
CA GLN A 205 -15.09 -29.44 26.23
C GLN A 205 -13.59 -29.13 26.21
N ALA A 206 -12.80 -29.97 26.89
CA ALA A 206 -11.35 -29.93 26.85
C ALA A 206 -10.83 -30.08 25.42
N ILE A 207 -9.80 -29.31 25.07
CA ILE A 207 -9.19 -29.33 23.74
C ILE A 207 -8.38 -30.61 23.59
N THR A 208 -8.53 -31.28 22.45
CA THR A 208 -7.80 -32.52 22.15
C THR A 208 -6.80 -32.32 21.01
N LEU A 209 -5.62 -32.94 21.15
CA LEU A 209 -4.59 -32.94 20.11
C LEU A 209 -4.67 -34.22 19.27
N ASN A 210 -4.96 -34.07 17.99
CA ASN A 210 -5.05 -35.17 17.03
C ASN A 210 -3.69 -35.41 16.34
N ARG A 211 -2.82 -36.20 16.97
CA ARG A 211 -1.47 -36.49 16.45
C ARG A 211 -1.46 -37.37 15.20
N GLU A 212 -2.39 -38.31 15.11
CA GLU A 212 -2.37 -39.36 14.07
C GLU A 212 -2.97 -38.90 12.73
N ALA A 213 -3.85 -37.90 12.76
CA ALA A 213 -4.56 -37.45 11.56
C ALA A 213 -3.83 -36.32 10.80
N ALA A 214 -3.35 -35.30 11.52
CA ALA A 214 -2.74 -34.11 10.90
C ALA A 214 -2.06 -33.12 11.90
N TRP A 215 -1.78 -33.52 13.15
CA TRP A 215 -1.35 -32.58 14.22
C TRP A 215 -2.30 -31.37 14.35
N THR A 216 -3.58 -31.63 14.59
CA THR A 216 -4.63 -30.59 14.71
C THR A 216 -5.21 -30.52 16.11
N LEU A 217 -5.78 -29.38 16.50
CA LEU A 217 -6.54 -29.24 17.75
C LEU A 217 -8.04 -29.34 17.46
N THR A 218 -8.77 -30.13 18.24
CA THR A 218 -10.24 -30.21 18.20
C THR A 218 -10.84 -29.48 19.41
N PHE A 219 -11.90 -28.74 19.12
CA PHE A 219 -12.71 -27.97 20.06
C PHE A 219 -14.14 -28.50 19.98
N GLY A 220 -14.81 -28.62 21.13
CA GLY A 220 -16.26 -28.78 21.14
C GLY A 220 -16.97 -27.49 20.76
N ALA A 221 -18.28 -27.53 20.55
CA ALA A 221 -19.08 -26.31 20.46
C ALA A 221 -19.03 -25.53 21.79
N GLY A 222 -19.10 -24.20 21.72
CA GLY A 222 -19.09 -23.32 22.89
C GLY A 222 -17.95 -22.30 22.89
N SER A 223 -17.73 -21.68 24.04
CA SER A 223 -16.80 -20.56 24.20
C SER A 223 -15.43 -21.00 24.72
N TYR A 224 -14.39 -20.41 24.15
CA TYR A 224 -13.00 -20.60 24.54
C TYR A 224 -12.33 -19.24 24.70
N SER A 225 -11.52 -19.04 25.73
CA SER A 225 -10.62 -17.88 25.75
C SER A 225 -9.48 -18.14 24.78
N PHE A 226 -9.00 -17.08 24.13
CA PHE A 226 -7.72 -17.10 23.42
C PHE A 226 -6.76 -16.09 24.07
N GLU A 227 -5.49 -16.44 24.05
CA GLU A 227 -4.36 -15.61 24.49
C GLU A 227 -3.31 -15.66 23.37
N ALA A 228 -2.95 -14.51 22.80
CA ALA A 228 -1.91 -14.37 21.80
C ALA A 228 -0.84 -13.41 22.31
N SER A 229 0.41 -13.85 22.40
CA SER A 229 1.51 -13.03 22.96
C SER A 229 2.84 -13.29 22.27
N TYR A 230 3.73 -12.31 22.36
CA TYR A 230 5.09 -12.33 21.80
C TYR A 230 6.02 -11.39 22.59
N ASN A 231 7.33 -11.57 22.44
CA ASN A 231 8.37 -10.80 23.14
C ASN A 231 9.27 -9.98 22.20
N TYR A 232 8.76 -9.58 21.04
CA TYR A 232 9.49 -8.68 20.13
C TYR A 232 9.43 -7.22 20.63
N PRO A 233 10.46 -6.38 20.42
CA PRO A 233 10.45 -4.98 20.81
C PRO A 233 9.24 -4.22 20.24
N GLN A 234 8.57 -3.44 21.08
CA GLN A 234 7.34 -2.73 20.73
C GLN A 234 7.63 -1.37 20.10
N LEU A 235 6.71 -0.90 19.24
CA LEU A 235 6.77 0.43 18.63
C LEU A 235 6.09 1.46 19.56
N GLU A 236 6.57 2.70 19.52
CA GLU A 236 5.96 3.82 20.25
C GLU A 236 4.92 4.51 19.37
N GLN A 237 3.65 4.30 19.68
CA GLN A 237 2.52 4.82 18.91
C GLN A 237 2.32 6.32 19.16
N LEU A 238 1.96 7.06 18.11
CA LEU A 238 1.43 8.42 18.23
C LEU A 238 -0.08 8.37 18.48
N SER A 239 -0.54 9.00 19.56
CA SER A 239 -1.97 9.17 19.86
C SER A 239 -2.68 10.01 18.79
N PRO A 240 -4.03 9.99 18.70
CA PRO A 240 -4.75 10.85 17.77
C PRO A 240 -4.40 12.35 17.89
N GLN A 241 -4.08 12.81 19.10
CA GLN A 241 -3.65 14.17 19.40
C GLN A 241 -2.23 14.47 18.91
N GLU A 242 -1.34 13.47 18.91
CA GLU A 242 0.05 13.63 18.46
C GLU A 242 0.18 13.48 16.95
N VAL A 243 -0.72 12.75 16.28
CA VAL A 243 -0.70 12.61 14.81
C VAL A 243 -1.26 13.83 14.10
N LEU A 244 -2.26 14.50 14.68
CA LEU A 244 -2.91 15.66 14.09
C LEU A 244 -2.26 16.97 14.56
N ASN A 245 -2.23 17.98 13.70
CA ASN A 245 -1.90 19.33 14.12
C ASN A 245 -3.02 19.96 14.97
N ASP A 246 -2.67 20.98 15.76
CA ASP A 246 -3.60 21.65 16.68
C ASP A 246 -4.88 22.15 15.98
N ALA A 247 -4.74 22.69 14.76
CA ALA A 247 -5.84 23.21 13.96
C ALA A 247 -6.85 22.13 13.52
N SER A 248 -6.39 20.88 13.46
CA SER A 248 -7.18 19.72 13.00
C SER A 248 -7.63 18.81 14.14
N SER A 249 -7.34 19.16 15.40
CA SER A 249 -7.74 18.39 16.59
C SER A 249 -9.24 18.10 16.68
N GLY A 250 -10.09 18.96 16.10
CA GLY A 250 -11.54 18.75 16.00
C GLY A 250 -11.94 17.50 15.20
N LEU A 251 -11.08 16.97 14.33
CA LEU A 251 -11.33 15.74 13.57
C LEU A 251 -11.47 14.51 14.48
N ILE A 252 -10.86 14.53 15.67
CA ILE A 252 -10.96 13.41 16.64
C ILE A 252 -12.42 13.20 17.06
N ALA A 253 -13.17 14.29 17.24
CA ALA A 253 -14.59 14.22 17.57
C ALA A 253 -15.49 13.98 16.35
N GLN A 254 -15.08 14.46 15.16
CA GLN A 254 -15.88 14.37 13.94
C GLN A 254 -15.77 13.00 13.25
N ASN A 255 -14.57 12.40 13.29
CA ASN A 255 -14.22 11.17 12.60
C ASN A 255 -13.43 10.23 13.54
N PRO A 256 -13.99 9.85 14.72
CA PRO A 256 -13.27 9.09 15.74
C PRO A 256 -12.65 7.82 15.17
N ASP A 257 -13.41 6.99 14.47
CA ASP A 257 -12.92 5.74 13.89
C ASP A 257 -11.73 5.93 12.93
N GLN A 258 -11.78 6.97 12.08
CA GLN A 258 -10.70 7.25 11.12
C GLN A 258 -9.45 7.81 11.82
N THR A 259 -9.62 8.71 12.78
CA THR A 259 -8.49 9.25 13.56
C THR A 259 -7.84 8.21 14.47
N THR A 260 -8.63 7.31 15.06
CA THR A 260 -8.13 6.13 15.77
C THR A 260 -7.39 5.18 14.83
N SER A 261 -7.91 4.95 13.62
CA SER A 261 -7.22 4.15 12.60
C SER A 261 -5.90 4.78 12.16
N LEU A 262 -5.87 6.12 12.01
CA LEU A 262 -4.66 6.86 11.65
C LEU A 262 -3.60 6.75 12.75
N SER A 263 -3.99 6.92 14.01
CA SER A 263 -3.13 6.70 15.18
C SER A 263 -2.63 5.25 15.26
N PHE A 264 -3.48 4.26 14.98
CA PHE A 264 -3.07 2.85 14.92
C PHE A 264 -1.94 2.60 13.89
N LEU A 265 -1.92 3.37 12.81
CA LEU A 265 -0.91 3.26 11.75
C LEU A 265 0.28 4.23 11.91
N SER A 266 0.33 5.03 12.99
CA SER A 266 1.33 6.09 13.17
C SER A 266 2.19 5.87 14.40
N TYR A 267 3.51 5.81 14.18
CA TYR A 267 4.52 5.60 15.22
C TYR A 267 5.58 6.69 15.13
N THR A 268 6.35 6.87 16.20
CA THR A 268 7.36 7.94 16.29
C THR A 268 8.48 7.80 15.25
N ASP A 269 8.71 6.60 14.73
CA ASP A 269 9.77 6.27 13.78
C ASP A 269 9.30 6.00 12.34
N LYS A 270 8.00 5.74 12.13
CA LYS A 270 7.40 5.48 10.81
C LYS A 270 5.86 5.49 10.87
N LEU A 271 5.24 5.64 9.70
CA LEU A 271 3.85 5.24 9.49
C LEU A 271 3.81 3.88 8.78
N LEU A 272 2.77 3.10 9.06
CA LEU A 272 2.54 1.79 8.46
C LEU A 272 1.61 1.92 7.25
N ALA A 273 1.87 1.14 6.22
CA ALA A 273 1.11 1.22 4.98
C ALA A 273 -0.36 0.84 5.16
N GLY A 274 -0.67 -0.12 6.02
CA GLY A 274 -2.06 -0.46 6.35
C GLY A 274 -2.18 -1.43 7.52
N THR A 275 -3.39 -1.95 7.71
CA THR A 275 -3.70 -2.95 8.75
C THR A 275 -3.10 -4.31 8.43
N TRP A 276 -3.65 -5.41 8.97
CA TRP A 276 -2.99 -6.72 9.06
C TRP A 276 -2.17 -7.19 7.84
N ARG A 277 -2.51 -6.85 6.59
CA ARG A 277 -1.75 -7.25 5.39
C ARG A 277 -0.43 -6.48 5.22
N PHE A 278 -0.38 -5.23 5.68
CA PHE A 278 0.72 -4.28 5.49
C PHE A 278 1.07 -3.49 6.76
N LEU A 279 1.15 -4.18 7.91
CA LEU A 279 1.58 -3.62 9.21
C LEU A 279 3.10 -3.31 9.24
N THR A 280 3.60 -2.67 8.18
CA THR A 280 5.01 -2.39 7.97
C THR A 280 5.17 -1.12 7.13
N TYR A 281 6.39 -0.57 7.09
CA TYR A 281 6.70 0.58 6.26
C TYR A 281 6.58 0.25 4.76
N PHE A 282 5.89 1.13 4.03
CA PHE A 282 6.02 1.27 2.58
C PHE A 282 6.33 2.74 2.24
N GLY A 283 7.47 2.98 1.58
CA GLY A 283 7.99 4.33 1.36
C GLY A 283 7.08 5.20 0.51
N ARG A 284 6.69 4.69 -0.66
CA ARG A 284 5.73 5.33 -1.56
C ARG A 284 4.42 5.64 -0.85
N ASP A 285 3.79 4.64 -0.26
CA ASP A 285 2.46 4.76 0.33
C ASP A 285 2.46 5.78 1.47
N SER A 286 3.53 5.81 2.27
CA SER A 286 3.72 6.78 3.34
C SER A 286 3.90 8.21 2.81
N MET A 287 4.71 8.40 1.76
CA MET A 287 4.94 9.72 1.16
C MET A 287 3.70 10.24 0.42
N LEU A 288 2.98 9.40 -0.32
CA LEU A 288 1.71 9.76 -0.95
C LEU A 288 0.66 10.16 0.10
N SER A 289 0.56 9.38 1.17
CA SER A 289 -0.34 9.68 2.29
C SER A 289 0.02 11.00 2.97
N LEU A 290 1.32 11.24 3.21
CA LEU A 290 1.82 12.51 3.74
C LEU A 290 1.41 13.68 2.84
N LEU A 291 1.65 13.59 1.54
CA LEU A 291 1.38 14.69 0.61
C LEU A 291 -0.12 15.00 0.50
N LEU A 292 -0.97 13.97 0.56
CA LEU A 292 -2.44 14.14 0.52
C LEU A 292 -3.03 14.56 1.87
N MET A 293 -2.38 14.27 3.00
CA MET A 293 -2.84 14.61 4.34
C MET A 293 -2.05 15.73 5.04
N GLN A 294 -1.10 16.36 4.35
CA GLN A 294 -0.15 17.28 4.98
C GLN A 294 -0.83 18.40 5.77
N SER A 295 -2.00 18.87 5.31
CA SER A 295 -2.76 19.94 5.96
C SER A 295 -3.29 19.59 7.35
N ILE A 296 -3.40 18.30 7.71
CA ILE A 296 -3.93 17.84 9.00
C ILE A 296 -2.88 17.17 9.88
N LEU A 297 -1.75 16.73 9.31
CA LEU A 297 -0.70 16.03 10.05
C LEU A 297 0.11 17.00 10.92
N SER A 298 0.58 16.49 12.06
CA SER A 298 1.54 17.17 12.92
C SER A 298 2.96 17.11 12.34
N GLU A 299 3.85 17.97 12.85
CA GLU A 299 5.28 17.93 12.53
C GLU A 299 5.91 16.59 12.89
N ALA A 300 5.45 15.96 13.99
CA ALA A 300 5.95 14.66 14.43
C ALA A 300 5.59 13.56 13.43
N ALA A 301 4.34 13.51 12.96
CA ALA A 301 3.91 12.53 11.97
C ALA A 301 4.59 12.74 10.61
N ILE A 302 4.74 14.00 10.18
CA ILE A 302 5.45 14.35 8.94
C ILE A 302 6.92 13.91 9.01
N GLU A 303 7.61 14.21 10.10
CA GLU A 303 9.01 13.83 10.30
C GLU A 303 9.22 12.33 10.48
N ALA A 304 8.25 11.61 11.06
CA ALA A 304 8.27 10.15 11.13
C ALA A 304 8.24 9.52 9.73
N VAL A 305 7.42 10.05 8.81
CA VAL A 305 7.40 9.59 7.41
C VAL A 305 8.73 9.87 6.72
N ILE A 306 9.20 11.12 6.71
CA ILE A 306 10.42 11.49 5.96
C ILE A 306 11.64 10.79 6.57
N GLY A 307 11.72 10.71 7.90
CA GLY A 307 12.80 10.02 8.60
C GLY A 307 12.85 8.54 8.28
N ALA A 308 11.70 7.86 8.29
CA ALA A 308 11.61 6.44 7.93
C ALA A 308 12.13 6.15 6.52
N VAL A 309 11.84 7.04 5.57
CA VAL A 309 12.32 6.93 4.18
C VAL A 309 13.83 7.10 4.13
N ILE A 310 14.38 8.14 4.76
CA ILE A 310 15.82 8.45 4.74
C ILE A 310 16.64 7.32 5.39
N GLU A 311 16.21 6.80 6.54
CA GLU A 311 16.83 5.68 7.26
C GLU A 311 17.05 4.45 6.37
N ARG A 312 16.19 4.26 5.38
CA ARG A 312 16.11 3.09 4.50
C ARG A 312 16.63 3.36 3.09
N ILE A 313 17.36 4.45 2.86
CA ILE A 313 18.01 4.69 1.56
C ILE A 313 19.16 3.69 1.37
N ASN A 314 19.28 3.11 0.18
CA ASN A 314 20.48 2.40 -0.22
C ASN A 314 21.62 3.40 -0.39
N ARG A 315 22.49 3.50 0.62
CA ARG A 315 23.62 4.43 0.63
C ARG A 315 24.62 4.29 -0.54
N ASN A 316 24.58 3.18 -1.28
CA ASN A 316 25.53 2.96 -2.38
C ASN A 316 25.12 3.70 -3.65
N ASP A 317 23.82 3.84 -3.90
CA ASP A 317 23.32 4.39 -5.16
C ASP A 317 22.22 5.44 -5.02
N GLY A 318 21.64 5.61 -3.82
CA GLY A 318 20.58 6.56 -3.51
C GLY A 318 19.16 6.02 -3.69
N THR A 319 18.98 4.72 -3.95
CA THR A 319 17.65 4.12 -4.12
C THR A 319 16.86 4.14 -2.81
N VAL A 320 15.61 4.58 -2.88
CA VAL A 320 14.68 4.60 -1.76
C VAL A 320 14.04 3.23 -1.60
N CYS A 321 14.00 2.75 -0.35
CA CYS A 321 13.32 1.50 -0.01
C CYS A 321 11.81 1.59 -0.23
N HIS A 322 11.28 0.63 -0.99
CA HIS A 322 9.86 0.47 -1.24
C HIS A 322 9.15 -0.16 -0.04
N GLU A 323 9.58 -1.35 0.39
CA GLU A 323 9.00 -2.12 1.50
C GLU A 323 10.17 -2.57 2.40
N GLU A 324 10.05 -2.37 3.71
CA GLU A 324 11.01 -2.95 4.64
C GLU A 324 10.71 -4.43 4.89
N VAL A 325 11.76 -5.21 5.12
CA VAL A 325 11.65 -6.58 5.59
C VAL A 325 12.24 -6.67 6.98
N ILE A 326 11.41 -7.03 7.96
CA ILE A 326 11.74 -7.00 9.39
C ILE A 326 11.23 -8.26 10.11
N GLY A 327 11.68 -8.45 11.35
CA GLY A 327 11.21 -9.53 12.23
C GLY A 327 11.58 -10.91 11.70
N ASP A 328 10.74 -11.89 12.01
CA ASP A 328 10.98 -13.31 11.70
C ASP A 328 11.21 -13.59 10.21
N TYR A 329 10.51 -12.84 9.34
CA TYR A 329 10.65 -13.01 7.89
C TYR A 329 12.02 -12.54 7.39
N SER A 330 12.59 -11.48 7.99
CA SER A 330 13.96 -11.05 7.67
C SER A 330 14.96 -12.12 8.07
N THR A 331 14.85 -12.66 9.28
CA THR A 331 15.72 -13.74 9.75
C THR A 331 15.62 -14.98 8.85
N TRP A 332 14.41 -15.35 8.44
CA TRP A 332 14.18 -16.45 7.50
C TRP A 332 14.87 -16.20 6.14
N LEU A 333 14.70 -15.02 5.55
CA LEU A 333 15.34 -14.68 4.27
C LEU A 333 16.87 -14.67 4.37
N ASN A 334 17.44 -14.11 5.44
CA ASN A 334 18.87 -14.12 5.66
C ASN A 334 19.40 -15.56 5.75
N LYS A 335 18.72 -16.42 6.51
CA LYS A 335 19.06 -17.84 6.60
C LYS A 335 18.99 -18.56 5.26
N LYS A 336 17.99 -18.25 4.42
CA LYS A 336 17.90 -18.77 3.04
C LYS A 336 19.06 -18.33 2.15
N LYS A 337 19.63 -17.15 2.41
CA LYS A 337 20.84 -16.64 1.77
C LYS A 337 22.13 -17.16 2.42
N GLY A 338 22.05 -18.03 3.43
CA GLY A 338 23.21 -18.54 4.16
C GLY A 338 23.83 -17.53 5.14
N VAL A 339 23.08 -16.48 5.49
CA VAL A 339 23.49 -15.43 6.43
C VAL A 339 22.79 -15.65 7.77
N ASP A 340 23.56 -15.82 8.85
CA ASP A 340 23.02 -15.92 10.21
C ASP A 340 22.82 -14.52 10.80
N SER A 341 21.66 -13.91 10.53
CA SER A 341 21.35 -12.54 10.93
C SER A 341 19.84 -12.30 11.00
N SER A 342 19.40 -11.54 12.01
CA SER A 342 18.04 -11.01 12.13
C SER A 342 17.90 -9.55 11.67
N ALA A 343 18.97 -8.97 11.11
CA ALA A 343 18.97 -7.58 10.65
C ALA A 343 17.86 -7.34 9.62
N PRO A 344 17.19 -6.18 9.65
CA PRO A 344 16.21 -5.83 8.63
C PRO A 344 16.87 -5.65 7.26
N SER A 345 16.07 -5.67 6.21
CA SER A 345 16.49 -5.35 4.85
C SER A 345 15.38 -4.58 4.13
N CYS A 346 15.61 -4.22 2.87
CA CYS A 346 14.68 -3.43 2.08
C CYS A 346 14.53 -3.98 0.67
N ASP A 347 13.31 -3.90 0.13
CA ASP A 347 13.03 -4.07 -1.29
C ASP A 347 13.28 -2.74 -2.01
N TYR A 348 14.13 -2.76 -3.04
CA TYR A 348 14.56 -1.58 -3.80
C TYR A 348 14.14 -1.66 -5.28
N LYS A 349 13.21 -2.56 -5.64
CA LYS A 349 12.85 -2.77 -7.05
C LYS A 349 11.97 -1.67 -7.65
N MET A 350 11.25 -0.90 -6.81
CA MET A 350 10.37 0.16 -7.29
C MET A 350 11.17 1.42 -7.65
N ILE A 351 10.86 1.99 -8.81
CA ILE A 351 11.55 3.13 -9.42
C ILE A 351 10.83 4.47 -9.16
N ASP A 352 9.61 4.44 -8.61
CA ASP A 352 8.76 5.60 -8.34
C ASP A 352 9.15 6.35 -7.06
N SER A 353 9.54 5.59 -6.03
CA SER A 353 9.72 6.06 -4.65
C SER A 353 10.84 7.08 -4.53
N ASP A 354 11.90 6.95 -5.34
CA ASP A 354 13.03 7.88 -5.36
C ASP A 354 12.58 9.32 -5.58
N PHE A 355 11.73 9.53 -6.59
CA PHE A 355 11.30 10.86 -7.01
C PHE A 355 10.33 11.54 -6.05
N MET A 356 9.64 10.75 -5.21
CA MET A 356 8.72 11.28 -4.20
C MET A 356 9.43 11.87 -3.00
N LEU A 357 10.62 11.37 -2.64
CA LEU A 357 11.35 11.85 -1.46
C LEU A 357 11.69 13.34 -1.52
N PRO A 358 12.31 13.87 -2.61
CA PRO A 358 12.55 15.30 -2.74
C PRO A 358 11.25 16.12 -2.65
N VAL A 359 10.14 15.62 -3.22
CA VAL A 359 8.84 16.30 -3.17
C VAL A 359 8.33 16.41 -1.74
N ALA A 360 8.36 15.30 -0.97
CA ALA A 360 7.98 15.30 0.45
C ALA A 360 8.88 16.24 1.27
N MET A 361 10.20 16.19 1.07
CA MET A 361 11.15 17.09 1.73
C MET A 361 10.86 18.57 1.43
N LYS A 362 10.66 18.91 0.15
CA LYS A 362 10.35 20.27 -0.29
C LYS A 362 9.03 20.76 0.32
N SER A 363 8.00 19.91 0.27
CA SER A 363 6.65 20.24 0.76
C SER A 363 6.63 20.62 2.24
N TYR A 364 7.56 20.10 3.06
CA TYR A 364 7.64 20.42 4.48
C TYR A 364 8.75 21.41 4.79
N PHE A 365 10.00 21.08 4.46
CA PHE A 365 11.17 21.85 4.91
C PHE A 365 11.41 23.14 4.13
N VAL A 366 10.79 23.32 2.96
CA VAL A 366 10.87 24.54 2.15
C VAL A 366 9.55 25.32 2.19
N ASP A 367 8.42 24.64 2.06
CA ASP A 367 7.13 25.34 1.90
C ASP A 367 6.49 25.75 3.23
N THR A 368 6.87 25.14 4.36
CA THR A 368 6.28 25.46 5.68
C THR A 368 7.27 26.16 6.60
N ASP A 369 6.78 27.07 7.44
CA ASP A 369 7.64 27.76 8.41
C ASP A 369 8.09 26.84 9.54
N ALA A 370 7.24 25.90 9.97
CA ALA A 370 7.59 24.88 10.96
C ALA A 370 8.73 23.99 10.47
N GLY A 371 8.64 23.48 9.23
CA GLY A 371 9.69 22.67 8.62
C GLY A 371 11.00 23.43 8.47
N LYS A 372 10.98 24.69 8.00
CA LYS A 372 12.20 25.53 7.92
C LYS A 372 12.91 25.67 9.26
N GLN A 373 12.17 25.78 10.37
CA GLN A 373 12.74 25.93 11.72
C GLN A 373 13.31 24.62 12.27
N ARG A 374 12.82 23.47 11.79
CA ARG A 374 13.16 22.13 12.29
C ARG A 374 14.19 21.40 11.43
N SER A 375 14.43 21.87 10.19
CA SER A 375 15.31 21.25 9.20
C SER A 375 16.71 20.95 9.75
N ASP A 376 17.40 21.92 10.34
CA ASP A 376 18.77 21.74 10.84
C ASP A 376 18.88 20.64 11.90
N ALA A 377 17.90 20.55 12.80
CA ALA A 377 17.88 19.52 13.83
C ALA A 377 17.56 18.15 13.21
N PHE A 378 16.60 18.10 12.29
CA PHE A 378 16.19 16.88 11.61
C PHE A 378 17.32 16.28 10.76
N PHE A 379 17.98 17.07 9.92
CA PHE A 379 19.02 16.57 9.01
C PHE A 379 20.36 16.27 9.70
N ARG A 380 20.54 16.69 10.96
CA ARG A 380 21.66 16.28 11.83
C ARG A 380 21.46 14.92 12.49
N LYS A 381 20.25 14.35 12.46
CA LYS A 381 20.02 12.98 12.92
C LYS A 381 20.86 12.01 12.09
N THR A 382 21.29 10.93 12.72
CA THR A 382 22.05 9.87 12.07
C THR A 382 21.18 8.63 11.94
N ALA A 383 21.30 7.93 10.81
CA ALA A 383 20.60 6.67 10.57
C ALA A 383 21.06 5.58 11.53
N THR A 384 20.12 4.71 11.90
CA THR A 384 20.29 3.62 12.88
C THR A 384 19.54 2.34 12.49
N PHE A 385 18.65 2.40 11.49
CA PHE A 385 17.80 1.27 11.12
C PHE A 385 18.54 0.18 10.31
N LEU A 386 19.17 0.58 9.20
CA LEU A 386 20.00 -0.32 8.40
C LEU A 386 21.44 -0.28 8.92
N ALA A 387 22.02 -1.46 9.17
CA ALA A 387 23.39 -1.56 9.68
C ALA A 387 24.41 -0.89 8.76
N GLU A 388 24.17 -0.90 7.45
CA GLU A 388 25.04 -0.26 6.47
C GLU A 388 24.98 1.27 6.55
N ASN A 389 23.89 1.83 7.06
CA ASN A 389 23.65 3.27 7.19
C ASN A 389 24.03 3.82 8.57
N ASP A 390 24.40 2.97 9.53
CA ASP A 390 24.64 3.36 10.92
C ASP A 390 25.63 4.55 11.03
N GLY A 391 25.18 5.60 11.71
CA GLY A 391 25.94 6.83 11.93
C GLY A 391 25.99 7.81 10.75
N LEU A 392 25.40 7.50 9.58
CA LEU A 392 25.33 8.44 8.45
C LEU A 392 24.26 9.52 8.71
N PRO A 393 24.57 10.80 8.49
CA PRO A 393 23.59 11.86 8.67
C PRO A 393 22.50 11.80 7.60
N TYR A 394 21.28 12.18 7.99
CA TYR A 394 20.13 12.21 7.08
C TYR A 394 20.37 13.12 5.86
N SER A 395 21.11 14.22 6.03
CA SER A 395 21.49 15.10 4.92
C SER A 395 22.29 14.38 3.83
N GLN A 396 23.23 13.51 4.23
CA GLN A 396 24.07 12.77 3.29
C GLN A 396 23.24 11.76 2.50
N LEU A 397 22.38 10.99 3.18
CA LEU A 397 21.52 10.00 2.52
C LEU A 397 20.55 10.67 1.54
N ALA A 398 19.90 11.77 1.96
CA ALA A 398 19.01 12.54 1.09
C ALA A 398 19.75 13.13 -0.13
N GLN A 399 20.97 13.64 0.04
CA GLN A 399 21.80 14.10 -1.07
C GLN A 399 22.15 12.96 -2.03
N THR A 400 22.47 11.75 -1.53
CA THR A 400 22.77 10.59 -2.40
C THR A 400 21.57 10.23 -3.29
N THR A 401 20.34 10.30 -2.78
CA THR A 401 19.13 10.13 -3.60
C THR A 401 18.98 11.24 -4.65
N ALA A 402 19.22 12.51 -4.29
CA ALA A 402 19.17 13.60 -5.27
C ALA A 402 20.25 13.45 -6.36
N GLU A 403 21.46 13.00 -6.01
CA GLU A 403 22.53 12.69 -6.97
C GLU A 403 22.12 11.57 -7.93
N LYS A 404 21.41 10.55 -7.44
CA LYS A 404 20.82 9.50 -8.29
C LYS A 404 19.84 10.08 -9.30
N ILE A 405 18.86 10.85 -8.83
CA ILE A 405 17.79 11.43 -9.66
C ILE A 405 18.39 12.32 -10.75
N MET A 406 19.31 13.21 -10.39
CA MET A 406 19.99 14.08 -11.36
C MET A 406 20.75 13.29 -12.42
N ARG A 407 21.44 12.21 -12.02
CA ARG A 407 22.19 11.33 -12.94
C ARG A 407 21.29 10.56 -13.90
N ILE A 408 20.19 9.99 -13.42
CA ILE A 408 19.31 9.15 -14.26
C ILE A 408 18.37 9.97 -15.14
N ALA A 409 18.08 11.23 -14.78
CA ALA A 409 17.23 12.12 -15.56
C ALA A 409 17.98 12.89 -16.66
N GLU A 410 19.29 13.07 -16.52
CA GLU A 410 20.13 13.83 -17.48
C GLU A 410 20.06 13.30 -18.93
N PRO A 411 20.12 11.98 -19.21
CA PRO A 411 20.10 11.48 -20.59
C PRO A 411 18.89 11.94 -21.41
N PHE A 412 17.69 11.92 -20.81
CA PHE A 412 16.48 12.36 -21.49
C PHE A 412 16.45 13.88 -21.65
N ALA A 413 16.89 14.63 -20.62
CA ALA A 413 16.97 16.08 -20.70
C ALA A 413 17.94 16.54 -21.80
N GLN A 414 19.01 15.79 -22.07
CA GLN A 414 19.95 16.06 -23.17
C GLN A 414 19.42 15.60 -24.53
N SER A 415 18.71 14.48 -24.56
CA SER A 415 18.16 13.87 -25.78
C SER A 415 16.82 13.22 -25.47
N PRO A 416 15.70 13.91 -25.73
CA PRO A 416 14.34 13.43 -25.45
C PRO A 416 13.91 12.32 -26.41
N VAL A 417 14.49 11.13 -26.24
CA VAL A 417 14.16 9.92 -27.00
C VAL A 417 13.71 8.81 -26.06
N LYS A 418 12.85 7.92 -26.56
CA LYS A 418 12.30 6.78 -25.80
C LYS A 418 13.36 6.00 -25.02
N ASP A 419 14.54 5.80 -25.60
CA ASP A 419 15.60 5.00 -24.99
C ASP A 419 16.12 5.59 -23.66
N ASN A 420 15.97 6.90 -23.48
CA ASN A 420 16.41 7.64 -22.30
C ASN A 420 15.31 7.80 -21.22
N LEU A 421 14.09 7.31 -21.47
CA LEU A 421 13.04 7.26 -20.44
C LEU A 421 13.44 6.29 -19.31
N ILE A 422 12.91 6.53 -18.10
CA ILE A 422 13.09 5.66 -16.95
C ILE A 422 12.32 4.35 -17.18
N LYS A 423 13.02 3.23 -16.98
CA LYS A 423 12.51 1.88 -17.22
C LYS A 423 12.53 1.07 -15.94
N LEU A 424 11.66 0.07 -15.84
CA LEU A 424 11.71 -0.93 -14.78
C LEU A 424 13.08 -1.59 -14.74
N ASN A 425 13.57 -1.87 -13.53
CA ASN A 425 14.82 -2.58 -13.30
C ASN A 425 14.89 -3.89 -14.10
N GLN A 426 16.07 -4.21 -14.62
CA GLN A 426 16.25 -5.39 -15.46
C GLN A 426 15.86 -6.67 -14.69
N GLY A 427 14.98 -7.48 -15.27
CA GLY A 427 14.52 -8.74 -14.67
C GLY A 427 13.28 -8.58 -13.76
N GLU A 428 12.95 -7.37 -13.32
CA GLU A 428 11.76 -7.11 -12.51
C GLU A 428 10.52 -6.94 -13.38
N SER A 429 9.39 -7.55 -13.04
CA SER A 429 8.12 -7.41 -13.77
C SER A 429 7.27 -6.21 -13.32
N VAL A 430 7.62 -5.63 -12.17
CA VAL A 430 6.93 -4.51 -11.52
C VAL A 430 7.95 -3.46 -11.09
N GLY A 431 7.51 -2.22 -10.90
CA GLY A 431 8.40 -1.17 -10.37
C GLY A 431 7.72 0.17 -10.08
N GLU A 432 6.40 0.26 -10.12
CA GLU A 432 5.67 1.45 -9.65
C GLU A 432 4.42 1.03 -8.86
N TRP A 433 3.46 1.94 -8.67
CA TRP A 433 2.29 1.71 -7.83
C TRP A 433 1.40 0.57 -8.29
N ARG A 434 1.34 0.27 -9.60
CA ARG A 434 0.65 -0.88 -10.19
C ARG A 434 1.47 -2.15 -10.03
N ASP A 435 1.87 -2.45 -8.80
CA ASP A 435 2.78 -3.52 -8.36
C ASP A 435 2.25 -4.96 -8.46
N SER A 436 1.21 -5.18 -9.27
CA SER A 436 0.78 -6.51 -9.73
C SER A 436 1.43 -6.86 -11.07
N ASN A 437 1.72 -8.14 -11.33
CA ASN A 437 2.37 -8.58 -12.58
C ASN A 437 1.68 -8.11 -13.88
N ASN A 438 0.35 -7.96 -13.88
CA ASN A 438 -0.41 -7.47 -15.03
C ASN A 438 -0.65 -5.96 -15.01
N GLY A 439 -0.26 -5.25 -13.95
CA GLY A 439 -0.64 -3.86 -13.68
C GLY A 439 -0.23 -2.88 -14.79
N LEU A 440 0.91 -3.12 -15.42
CA LEU A 440 1.41 -2.35 -16.58
C LEU A 440 1.16 -3.04 -17.93
N GLY A 441 0.40 -4.14 -17.98
CA GLY A 441 0.16 -4.89 -19.22
C GLY A 441 1.45 -5.46 -19.83
N GLY A 442 2.44 -5.78 -18.98
CA GLY A 442 3.79 -6.17 -19.38
C GLY A 442 4.72 -5.02 -19.77
N GLY A 443 4.25 -3.77 -19.71
CA GLY A 443 5.03 -2.60 -20.03
C GLY A 443 6.27 -2.44 -19.15
N ARG A 444 7.31 -1.81 -19.72
CA ARG A 444 8.63 -1.65 -19.08
C ARG A 444 9.00 -0.19 -18.81
N ILE A 445 8.25 0.75 -19.35
CA ILE A 445 8.48 2.19 -19.23
C ILE A 445 7.17 2.80 -18.75
N PRO A 446 6.99 3.03 -17.43
CA PRO A 446 5.71 3.48 -16.88
C PRO A 446 5.38 4.93 -17.20
N TYR A 447 4.10 5.20 -17.44
CA TYR A 447 3.58 6.52 -17.80
C TYR A 447 3.69 7.54 -16.66
N ASP A 448 3.21 7.19 -15.48
CA ASP A 448 3.17 8.04 -14.28
C ASP A 448 4.58 8.48 -13.84
N VAL A 449 5.53 7.53 -13.81
CA VAL A 449 6.92 7.82 -13.42
C VAL A 449 7.53 8.85 -14.36
N ASN A 450 7.44 8.62 -15.66
CA ASN A 450 8.12 9.44 -16.66
C ASN A 450 7.43 10.79 -16.90
N THR A 451 6.11 10.87 -16.79
CA THR A 451 5.35 12.07 -17.15
C THR A 451 4.94 12.92 -15.95
N ALA A 452 5.07 12.41 -14.72
CA ALA A 452 4.74 13.15 -13.51
C ALA A 452 5.87 13.11 -12.47
N LEU A 453 6.33 11.93 -12.06
CA LEU A 453 7.22 11.82 -10.90
C LEU A 453 8.63 12.33 -11.17
N VAL A 454 9.25 11.98 -12.31
CA VAL A 454 10.58 12.47 -12.69
C VAL A 454 10.65 14.01 -12.70
N PRO A 455 9.79 14.73 -13.46
CA PRO A 455 9.82 16.18 -13.44
C PRO A 455 9.48 16.76 -12.05
N ALA A 456 8.56 16.16 -11.28
CA ALA A 456 8.23 16.64 -9.94
C ALA A 456 9.42 16.53 -8.98
N GLY A 457 10.14 15.41 -9.01
CA GLY A 457 11.37 15.21 -8.24
C GLY A 457 12.45 16.22 -8.61
N LEU A 458 12.60 16.53 -9.91
CA LEU A 458 13.56 17.53 -10.39
C LEU A 458 13.20 18.96 -9.95
N ARG A 459 11.92 19.38 -10.05
CA ARG A 459 11.45 20.68 -9.52
C ARG A 459 11.69 20.78 -8.01
N ALA A 460 11.48 19.68 -7.28
CA ALA A 460 11.72 19.64 -5.85
C ALA A 460 13.21 19.74 -5.50
N ILE A 461 14.09 19.04 -6.24
CA ILE A 461 15.56 19.18 -6.11
C ILE A 461 16.01 20.61 -6.40
N ALA A 462 15.47 21.26 -7.42
CA ALA A 462 15.76 22.66 -7.73
C ALA A 462 15.43 23.57 -6.53
N SER A 463 14.24 23.40 -5.96
CA SER A 463 13.79 24.16 -4.78
C SER A 463 14.65 23.91 -3.54
N LEU A 464 14.98 22.64 -3.27
CA LEU A 464 15.83 22.24 -2.15
C LEU A 464 17.27 22.77 -2.30
N SER A 465 17.85 22.70 -3.50
CA SER A 465 19.16 23.27 -3.80
C SER A 465 19.16 24.79 -3.60
N GLY A 466 18.13 25.49 -4.10
CA GLY A 466 17.95 26.93 -3.89
C GLY A 466 17.79 27.33 -2.41
N ALA A 467 17.26 26.44 -1.58
CA ALA A 467 17.15 26.61 -0.13
C ALA A 467 18.41 26.16 0.65
N GLY A 468 19.45 25.65 -0.04
CA GLY A 468 20.74 25.31 0.56
C GLY A 468 20.85 23.89 1.12
N PHE A 469 19.92 22.98 0.81
CA PHE A 469 19.97 21.59 1.30
C PHE A 469 21.10 20.75 0.66
N PHE A 470 21.61 21.18 -0.50
CA PHE A 470 22.70 20.53 -1.23
C PHE A 470 23.87 21.50 -1.44
N PRO A 471 24.67 21.80 -0.40
CA PRO A 471 25.71 22.83 -0.46
C PRO A 471 26.82 22.52 -1.48
N ASP A 472 27.05 21.24 -1.79
CA ASP A 472 28.00 20.81 -2.83
C ASP A 472 27.46 20.95 -4.25
N HIS A 473 26.14 21.15 -4.41
CA HIS A 473 25.43 21.23 -5.69
C HIS A 473 24.47 22.44 -5.77
N PRO A 474 24.95 23.68 -5.57
CA PRO A 474 24.09 24.88 -5.64
C PRO A 474 23.59 25.15 -7.07
N ASP A 475 24.27 24.63 -8.09
CA ASP A 475 23.90 24.73 -9.50
C ASP A 475 22.62 23.97 -9.84
N TRP A 476 22.25 22.96 -9.04
CA TRP A 476 21.03 22.19 -9.25
C TRP A 476 19.76 23.02 -9.15
N SER A 477 19.79 24.15 -8.42
CA SER A 477 18.69 25.12 -8.40
C SER A 477 18.23 25.55 -9.80
N GLN A 478 19.16 25.67 -10.75
CA GLN A 478 18.86 26.00 -12.16
C GLN A 478 18.86 24.75 -13.04
N LYS A 479 19.85 23.86 -12.86
CA LYS A 479 20.04 22.68 -13.72
C LYS A 479 18.87 21.69 -13.63
N ALA A 480 18.40 21.40 -12.41
CA ALA A 480 17.28 20.49 -12.21
C ALA A 480 15.97 21.10 -12.75
N ASP A 481 15.80 22.42 -12.66
CA ASP A 481 14.64 23.13 -13.20
C ASP A 481 14.58 23.06 -14.73
N GLN A 482 15.74 23.23 -15.39
CA GLN A 482 15.87 23.05 -16.84
C GLN A 482 15.55 21.61 -17.27
N TYR A 483 16.02 20.62 -16.50
CA TYR A 483 15.69 19.22 -16.78
C TYR A 483 14.19 18.97 -16.62
N ALA A 484 13.60 19.43 -15.51
CA ALA A 484 12.17 19.28 -15.26
C ALA A 484 11.33 19.82 -16.41
N GLN A 485 11.66 21.01 -16.92
CA GLN A 485 10.95 21.61 -18.06
C GLN A 485 10.97 20.70 -19.31
N ILE A 486 12.13 20.13 -19.65
CA ILE A 486 12.25 19.23 -20.81
C ILE A 486 11.46 17.94 -20.60
N TRP A 487 11.51 17.36 -19.40
CA TRP A 487 10.72 16.19 -19.02
C TRP A 487 9.20 16.50 -19.07
N GLU A 488 8.77 17.68 -18.61
CA GLU A 488 7.37 18.10 -18.67
C GLU A 488 6.87 18.23 -20.11
N ASP A 489 7.68 18.84 -20.99
CA ASP A 489 7.27 19.18 -22.34
C ASP A 489 7.34 18.01 -23.33
N GLU A 490 8.33 17.13 -23.19
CA GLU A 490 8.66 16.15 -24.24
C GLU A 490 8.18 14.72 -23.95
N THR A 491 7.70 14.40 -22.74
CA THR A 491 7.40 13.00 -22.37
C THR A 491 6.03 12.50 -22.81
N LEU A 492 4.99 13.34 -22.75
CA LEU A 492 3.60 12.91 -23.00
C LEU A 492 3.41 12.30 -24.41
N GLN A 493 4.13 12.78 -25.42
CA GLN A 493 4.00 12.32 -26.81
C GLN A 493 4.29 10.83 -26.97
N PHE A 494 5.13 10.24 -26.13
CA PHE A 494 5.49 8.82 -26.23
C PHE A 494 4.34 7.88 -25.84
N PHE A 495 3.41 8.36 -25.00
CA PHE A 495 2.34 7.56 -24.41
C PHE A 495 0.98 7.82 -25.03
N GLN A 496 0.86 8.81 -25.93
CA GLN A 496 -0.41 9.20 -26.52
C GLN A 496 -0.96 8.11 -27.45
N VAL A 497 -2.23 7.79 -27.27
CA VAL A 497 -3.01 6.91 -28.13
C VAL A 497 -4.20 7.70 -28.67
N THR A 498 -4.38 7.70 -29.98
CA THR A 498 -5.56 8.25 -30.64
C THR A 498 -6.27 7.15 -31.41
N VAL A 499 -7.52 6.87 -31.02
CA VAL A 499 -8.36 5.85 -31.65
C VAL A 499 -9.42 6.54 -32.50
N PRO A 500 -9.46 6.29 -33.82
CA PRO A 500 -10.48 6.86 -34.70
C PRO A 500 -11.89 6.50 -34.24
N GLN A 501 -12.84 7.45 -34.33
CA GLN A 501 -14.21 7.30 -33.82
C GLN A 501 -14.88 5.95 -34.15
N ALA A 502 -14.85 5.54 -35.43
CA ALA A 502 -15.49 4.31 -35.88
C ALA A 502 -14.84 3.04 -35.26
N THR A 503 -13.52 3.08 -35.11
CA THR A 503 -12.74 2.02 -34.46
C THR A 503 -13.05 1.98 -32.97
N ALA A 504 -13.08 3.13 -32.30
CA ALA A 504 -13.41 3.25 -30.88
C ALA A 504 -14.78 2.64 -30.55
N LYS A 505 -15.81 2.95 -31.35
CA LYS A 505 -17.15 2.34 -31.22
C LYS A 505 -17.10 0.82 -31.32
N SER A 506 -16.39 0.29 -32.31
CA SER A 506 -16.28 -1.14 -32.54
C SER A 506 -15.53 -1.85 -31.41
N LEU A 507 -14.42 -1.28 -30.94
CA LEU A 507 -13.60 -1.82 -29.85
C LEU A 507 -14.39 -1.94 -28.55
N VAL A 508 -15.11 -0.88 -28.17
CA VAL A 508 -15.93 -0.86 -26.97
C VAL A 508 -17.06 -1.90 -27.02
N GLN A 509 -17.76 -2.01 -28.16
CA GLN A 509 -18.82 -3.02 -28.35
C GLN A 509 -18.27 -4.45 -28.25
N ASN A 510 -17.11 -4.69 -28.86
CA ASN A 510 -16.44 -5.98 -28.83
C ASN A 510 -15.96 -6.34 -27.43
N TYR A 511 -15.38 -5.39 -26.69
CA TYR A 511 -14.92 -5.61 -25.32
C TYR A 511 -16.07 -6.05 -24.39
N VAL A 512 -17.19 -5.31 -24.40
CA VAL A 512 -18.37 -5.65 -23.57
C VAL A 512 -18.89 -7.05 -23.88
N SER A 513 -18.95 -7.38 -25.17
CA SER A 513 -19.46 -8.67 -25.64
C SER A 513 -18.51 -9.81 -25.30
N ALA A 514 -17.20 -9.64 -25.53
CA ALA A 514 -16.18 -10.66 -25.32
C ALA A 514 -15.92 -10.93 -23.83
N ALA A 515 -15.92 -9.90 -23.00
CA ALA A 515 -15.75 -10.03 -21.55
C ALA A 515 -17.06 -10.35 -20.80
N ASN A 516 -18.19 -10.43 -21.51
CA ASN A 516 -19.52 -10.73 -20.96
C ASN A 516 -19.86 -9.86 -19.73
N LEU A 517 -19.62 -8.55 -19.84
CA LEU A 517 -19.68 -7.64 -18.68
C LEU A 517 -21.11 -7.37 -18.18
N GLY A 518 -22.11 -7.59 -19.03
CA GLY A 518 -23.51 -7.26 -18.74
C GLY A 518 -23.81 -5.76 -18.68
N VAL A 519 -22.82 -4.87 -18.87
CA VAL A 519 -22.96 -3.41 -18.85
C VAL A 519 -23.38 -2.84 -20.23
N PRO A 520 -24.04 -1.68 -20.29
CA PRO A 520 -24.26 -0.97 -21.55
C PRO A 520 -22.94 -0.56 -22.19
N ASN A 521 -22.79 -0.76 -23.50
CA ASN A 521 -21.55 -0.40 -24.20
C ASN A 521 -21.38 1.12 -24.39
N ASN A 522 -22.47 1.89 -24.40
CA ASN A 522 -22.47 3.35 -24.57
C ASN A 522 -21.74 3.85 -25.83
N ALA A 523 -21.50 3.02 -26.85
CA ALA A 523 -20.69 3.39 -28.02
C ALA A 523 -21.25 4.59 -28.80
N ASP A 524 -22.56 4.84 -28.72
CA ASP A 524 -23.18 6.01 -29.35
C ASP A 524 -22.77 7.35 -28.72
N SER A 525 -22.25 7.36 -27.48
CA SER A 525 -21.71 8.58 -26.85
C SER A 525 -20.34 9.00 -27.42
N ILE A 526 -19.69 8.14 -28.20
CA ILE A 526 -18.43 8.44 -28.87
C ILE A 526 -18.71 9.31 -30.11
N THR A 527 -18.56 10.63 -29.98
CA THR A 527 -18.87 11.62 -31.02
C THR A 527 -17.66 12.05 -31.86
N GLY A 528 -16.45 11.59 -31.52
CA GLY A 528 -15.21 11.89 -32.24
C GLY A 528 -14.11 10.88 -31.91
N ASP A 529 -12.88 11.19 -32.31
CA ASP A 529 -11.71 10.37 -31.98
C ASP A 529 -11.47 10.38 -30.46
N VAL A 530 -11.04 9.24 -29.92
CA VAL A 530 -10.74 9.07 -28.50
C VAL A 530 -9.24 9.18 -28.30
N THR A 531 -8.80 10.19 -27.55
CA THR A 531 -7.39 10.41 -27.21
C THR A 531 -7.17 10.12 -25.73
N TYR A 532 -6.17 9.31 -25.39
CA TYR A 532 -5.76 9.03 -24.01
C TYR A 532 -4.27 8.71 -23.94
N TYR A 533 -3.72 8.60 -22.73
CA TYR A 533 -2.35 8.16 -22.51
C TYR A 533 -2.36 6.71 -22.01
N GLY A 534 -1.59 5.85 -22.67
CA GLY A 534 -1.50 4.44 -22.28
C GLY A 534 -0.62 4.23 -21.06
N LEU A 535 -0.83 3.12 -20.34
CA LEU A 535 -0.20 2.81 -19.05
C LEU A 535 1.34 2.80 -19.08
N ALA A 536 1.91 2.34 -20.19
CA ALA A 536 3.34 2.13 -20.32
C ALA A 536 3.75 1.95 -21.79
N LEU A 537 5.06 1.88 -22.04
CA LEU A 537 5.63 1.43 -23.32
C LEU A 537 6.19 0.00 -23.20
N ASP A 538 6.39 -0.64 -24.35
CA ASP A 538 7.02 -1.97 -24.47
C ASP A 538 6.28 -3.07 -23.70
N GLY A 539 4.95 -3.09 -23.82
CA GLY A 539 4.10 -4.13 -23.24
C GLY A 539 3.83 -5.33 -24.14
N ASN A 540 2.98 -6.24 -23.65
CA ASN A 540 2.75 -7.55 -24.27
C ASN A 540 1.68 -7.57 -25.37
N VAL A 541 1.04 -6.43 -25.65
CA VAL A 541 -0.15 -6.30 -26.52
C VAL A 541 0.19 -6.02 -27.99
N GLY A 542 1.47 -6.11 -28.39
CA GLY A 542 1.92 -5.91 -29.77
C GLY A 542 1.87 -4.46 -30.28
N SER A 543 1.38 -3.52 -29.47
CA SER A 543 1.45 -2.07 -29.70
C SER A 543 2.65 -1.46 -28.98
N PRO A 544 3.30 -0.42 -29.53
CA PRO A 544 4.38 0.31 -28.84
C PRO A 544 3.97 0.91 -27.49
N VAL A 545 2.70 1.29 -27.38
CA VAL A 545 2.06 1.83 -26.17
C VAL A 545 1.02 0.83 -25.66
N VAL A 546 0.99 0.59 -24.35
CA VAL A 546 0.00 -0.25 -23.67
C VAL A 546 -1.36 0.48 -23.68
N PRO A 547 -2.35 0.05 -24.49
CA PRO A 547 -3.51 0.87 -24.87
C PRO A 547 -4.64 0.78 -23.84
N VAL A 548 -4.35 1.06 -22.58
CA VAL A 548 -5.31 1.06 -21.47
C VAL A 548 -5.53 2.50 -20.99
N MET A 549 -6.76 3.00 -21.11
CA MET A 549 -7.18 4.27 -20.52
C MET A 549 -7.20 4.11 -19.00
N ASN A 550 -6.69 5.09 -18.25
CA ASN A 550 -6.38 4.88 -16.83
C ASN A 550 -6.47 6.19 -16.04
N THR A 551 -6.43 6.08 -14.70
CA THR A 551 -6.50 7.23 -13.79
C THR A 551 -5.14 7.82 -13.42
N ASP A 552 -4.04 7.30 -13.96
CA ASP A 552 -2.68 7.78 -13.63
C ASP A 552 -2.47 9.24 -14.02
N ASP A 553 -3.38 9.79 -14.81
CA ASP A 553 -3.48 11.22 -15.07
C ASP A 553 -3.52 12.06 -13.76
N CYS A 554 -4.01 11.47 -12.66
CA CYS A 554 -4.03 12.12 -11.35
C CYS A 554 -2.63 12.55 -10.87
N PHE A 555 -1.57 11.79 -11.19
CA PHE A 555 -0.21 12.12 -10.79
C PHE A 555 0.24 13.44 -11.40
N ARG A 556 0.02 13.63 -12.71
CA ARG A 556 0.42 14.87 -13.39
C ARG A 556 -0.36 16.06 -12.86
N HIS A 557 -1.68 15.91 -12.63
CA HIS A 557 -2.51 16.98 -12.06
C HIS A 557 -2.11 17.34 -10.62
N PHE A 558 -1.70 16.36 -9.82
CA PHE A 558 -1.35 16.57 -8.42
C PHE A 558 0.07 17.12 -8.23
N PHE A 559 1.04 16.62 -8.99
CA PHE A 559 2.45 16.92 -8.78
C PHE A 559 3.00 18.09 -9.59
N LEU A 560 2.36 18.47 -10.71
CA LEU A 560 2.95 19.42 -11.67
C LEU A 560 2.09 20.67 -11.88
N ASP A 561 2.77 21.81 -12.05
CA ASP A 561 2.20 23.08 -12.52
C ASP A 561 2.79 23.40 -13.91
N THR A 562 2.51 22.56 -14.89
CA THR A 562 3.13 22.65 -16.23
C THR A 562 2.81 23.97 -16.94
N THR A 563 3.71 24.40 -17.82
CA THR A 563 3.70 25.73 -18.44
C THR A 563 3.45 25.72 -19.95
N ASN A 564 3.54 24.56 -20.61
CA ASN A 564 3.16 24.40 -22.01
C ASN A 564 1.63 24.40 -22.14
N GLN A 565 1.08 25.56 -22.51
CA GLN A 565 -0.36 25.83 -22.45
C GLN A 565 -1.20 24.96 -23.40
N THR A 566 -0.73 24.74 -24.63
CA THR A 566 -1.41 23.86 -25.60
C THR A 566 -1.50 22.43 -25.07
N GLN A 567 -0.37 21.91 -24.57
CA GLN A 567 -0.31 20.56 -24.02
C GLN A 567 -1.17 20.43 -22.75
N LEU A 568 -1.06 21.38 -21.81
CA LEU A 568 -1.86 21.41 -20.58
C LEU A 568 -3.36 21.46 -20.88
N THR A 569 -3.78 22.33 -21.81
CA THR A 569 -5.19 22.47 -22.20
C THR A 569 -5.73 21.18 -22.82
N SER A 570 -4.98 20.55 -23.73
CA SER A 570 -5.38 19.26 -24.31
C SER A 570 -5.41 18.13 -23.29
N TYR A 571 -4.46 18.13 -22.35
CA TYR A 571 -4.33 17.11 -21.31
C TYR A 571 -5.51 17.15 -20.34
N ILE A 572 -5.82 18.32 -19.79
CA ILE A 572 -6.92 18.46 -18.83
C ILE A 572 -8.30 18.27 -19.48
N ASP A 573 -8.47 18.65 -20.75
CA ASP A 573 -9.69 18.39 -21.52
C ASP A 573 -9.94 16.88 -21.73
N GLN A 574 -8.88 16.14 -22.05
CA GLN A 574 -8.91 14.68 -22.15
C GLN A 574 -9.29 14.05 -20.79
N THR A 575 -8.66 14.48 -19.70
CA THR A 575 -8.93 13.89 -18.37
C THR A 575 -10.38 14.15 -17.98
N ALA A 576 -10.87 15.38 -18.20
CA ALA A 576 -12.26 15.74 -17.95
C ALA A 576 -13.24 14.89 -18.78
N SER A 577 -12.90 14.59 -20.04
CA SER A 577 -13.70 13.69 -20.89
C SER A 577 -13.83 12.29 -20.28
N HIS A 578 -12.73 11.72 -19.80
CA HIS A 578 -12.72 10.36 -19.25
C HIS A 578 -13.46 10.24 -17.92
N ILE A 579 -13.45 11.31 -17.12
CA ILE A 579 -14.24 11.39 -15.88
C ILE A 579 -15.73 11.58 -16.18
N ILE A 580 -16.11 12.30 -17.24
CA ILE A 580 -17.54 12.50 -17.54
C ILE A 580 -18.16 11.29 -18.24
N GLN A 581 -17.41 10.60 -19.10
CA GLN A 581 -17.94 9.49 -19.89
C GLN A 581 -18.08 8.20 -19.04
N PRO A 582 -19.19 7.47 -19.16
CA PRO A 582 -19.38 6.22 -18.44
C PRO A 582 -18.45 5.12 -18.97
N PHE A 583 -17.97 4.26 -18.09
CA PHE A 583 -17.35 3.00 -18.48
C PHE A 583 -18.34 2.16 -19.31
N PRO A 584 -17.91 1.53 -20.42
CA PRO A 584 -16.53 1.37 -20.91
C PRO A 584 -16.01 2.45 -21.89
N VAL A 585 -16.75 3.54 -22.13
CA VAL A 585 -16.28 4.64 -22.99
C VAL A 585 -15.26 5.52 -22.25
N GLY A 586 -15.57 5.91 -21.02
CA GLY A 586 -14.65 6.58 -20.10
C GLY A 586 -14.29 5.68 -18.92
N LEU A 587 -14.07 6.30 -17.75
CA LEU A 587 -13.66 5.63 -16.52
C LEU A 587 -14.77 5.60 -15.46
N SER A 588 -15.83 6.39 -15.64
CA SER A 588 -16.80 6.63 -14.57
C SER A 588 -17.91 5.59 -14.45
N SER A 589 -18.32 5.35 -13.22
CA SER A 589 -19.47 4.53 -12.85
C SER A 589 -20.08 5.06 -11.55
N ASN A 590 -21.28 4.59 -11.20
CA ASN A 590 -21.92 4.99 -9.94
C ASN A 590 -21.17 4.52 -8.68
N VAL A 591 -20.23 3.58 -8.83
CA VAL A 591 -19.43 3.04 -7.71
C VAL A 591 -18.06 3.70 -7.61
N GLY A 592 -17.70 4.60 -8.53
CA GLY A 592 -16.38 5.25 -8.56
C GLY A 592 -15.79 5.38 -9.97
N LEU A 593 -14.52 5.80 -10.00
CA LEU A 593 -13.70 5.93 -11.20
C LEU A 593 -12.77 4.70 -11.30
N PHE A 594 -12.88 3.94 -12.38
CA PHE A 594 -12.05 2.73 -12.56
C PHE A 594 -10.61 3.08 -12.91
N VAL A 595 -9.64 2.43 -12.26
CA VAL A 595 -8.21 2.75 -12.44
C VAL A 595 -7.63 2.28 -13.78
N ALA A 596 -8.31 1.35 -14.45
CA ALA A 596 -7.93 0.87 -15.78
C ALA A 596 -9.19 0.55 -16.61
N ASN A 597 -9.14 0.89 -17.89
CA ASN A 597 -10.15 0.57 -18.90
C ASN A 597 -9.44 -0.02 -20.15
N PRO A 598 -9.48 -1.35 -20.32
CA PRO A 598 -8.83 -2.03 -21.45
C PRO A 598 -9.72 -2.09 -22.71
N ALA A 599 -10.87 -1.40 -22.75
CA ALA A 599 -11.85 -1.52 -23.84
C ALA A 599 -11.30 -1.17 -25.22
N TYR A 600 -10.24 -0.36 -25.27
CA TYR A 600 -9.59 0.09 -26.50
C TYR A 600 -8.42 -0.80 -26.94
N ALA A 601 -8.10 -1.87 -26.21
CA ALA A 601 -6.94 -2.70 -26.51
C ALA A 601 -7.08 -3.57 -27.76
N GLY A 602 -8.32 -3.91 -28.16
CA GLY A 602 -8.59 -4.75 -29.33
C GLY A 602 -8.18 -6.22 -29.20
N ASP A 603 -7.69 -6.63 -28.02
CA ASP A 603 -7.29 -8.00 -27.71
C ASP A 603 -7.99 -8.46 -26.42
N ALA A 604 -8.85 -9.47 -26.52
CA ALA A 604 -9.63 -9.99 -25.39
C ALA A 604 -8.77 -10.74 -24.37
N GLY A 605 -7.69 -11.40 -24.79
CA GLY A 605 -6.78 -12.12 -23.89
C GLY A 605 -5.96 -11.14 -23.06
N PHE A 606 -5.48 -10.06 -23.66
CA PHE A 606 -4.85 -8.95 -22.96
C PHE A 606 -5.83 -8.24 -22.02
N ALA A 607 -7.04 -7.91 -22.48
CA ALA A 607 -8.04 -7.22 -21.67
C ALA A 607 -8.51 -8.05 -20.46
N ALA A 608 -8.43 -9.38 -20.53
CA ALA A 608 -8.74 -10.27 -19.42
C ALA A 608 -7.78 -10.11 -18.22
N GLY A 609 -6.58 -9.55 -18.41
CA GLY A 609 -5.64 -9.22 -17.33
C GLY A 609 -5.94 -7.90 -16.60
N PHE A 610 -7.02 -7.20 -17.00
CA PHE A 610 -7.52 -5.97 -16.37
C PHE A 610 -9.01 -6.10 -16.00
N SER A 611 -9.43 -7.31 -15.65
CA SER A 611 -10.79 -7.59 -15.24
C SER A 611 -11.13 -6.91 -13.91
N LYS A 612 -12.40 -7.01 -13.49
CA LYS A 612 -12.86 -6.51 -12.20
C LYS A 612 -12.31 -7.31 -11.01
N THR A 613 -11.62 -8.42 -11.25
CA THR A 613 -10.96 -9.24 -10.22
C THR A 613 -9.45 -9.04 -10.17
N ASP A 614 -8.88 -8.28 -11.11
CA ASP A 614 -7.47 -7.93 -11.11
C ASP A 614 -7.21 -6.71 -10.23
N TYR A 615 -6.15 -6.78 -9.42
CA TYR A 615 -5.80 -5.79 -8.40
C TYR A 615 -5.62 -4.36 -8.95
N HIS A 616 -5.12 -4.25 -10.19
CA HIS A 616 -5.00 -2.98 -10.93
C HIS A 616 -5.85 -2.96 -12.21
N GLY A 617 -6.93 -3.76 -12.24
CA GLY A 617 -7.86 -3.84 -13.37
C GLY A 617 -8.99 -2.81 -13.32
N THR A 618 -10.18 -3.22 -13.73
CA THR A 618 -11.41 -2.39 -13.71
C THR A 618 -12.00 -2.31 -12.29
N VAL A 619 -11.19 -1.82 -11.35
CA VAL A 619 -11.48 -1.65 -9.92
C VAL A 619 -11.34 -0.18 -9.51
N VAL A 620 -11.79 0.18 -8.31
CA VAL A 620 -11.70 1.54 -7.78
C VAL A 620 -10.76 1.56 -6.57
N TRP A 621 -9.83 2.52 -6.57
CA TRP A 621 -8.87 2.74 -5.49
C TRP A 621 -9.17 4.06 -4.78
N SER A 622 -9.28 4.04 -3.45
CA SER A 622 -9.65 5.24 -2.68
C SER A 622 -8.65 6.39 -2.87
N TRP A 623 -7.36 6.10 -2.76
CA TRP A 623 -6.32 7.13 -2.86
C TRP A 623 -6.23 7.74 -4.27
N GLN A 624 -6.54 6.99 -5.32
CA GLN A 624 -6.61 7.49 -6.71
C GLN A 624 -7.76 8.49 -6.87
N LEU A 625 -8.91 8.25 -6.23
CA LEU A 625 -9.99 9.24 -6.18
C LEU A 625 -9.57 10.49 -5.43
N ALA A 626 -8.89 10.34 -4.28
CA ALA A 626 -8.39 11.46 -3.48
C ALA A 626 -7.37 12.29 -4.28
N MET A 627 -6.40 11.64 -4.93
CA MET A 627 -5.38 12.31 -5.74
C MET A 627 -5.97 12.97 -6.98
N MET A 628 -6.92 12.32 -7.67
CA MET A 628 -7.59 12.95 -8.82
C MET A 628 -8.39 14.19 -8.38
N GLY A 629 -9.13 14.09 -7.27
CA GLY A 629 -9.87 15.21 -6.70
C GLY A 629 -8.95 16.37 -6.28
N ALA A 630 -7.88 16.07 -5.54
CA ALA A 630 -6.90 17.07 -5.10
C ALA A 630 -6.11 17.67 -6.29
N GLY A 631 -5.75 16.87 -7.29
CA GLY A 631 -5.05 17.31 -8.49
C GLY A 631 -5.90 18.24 -9.34
N LEU A 632 -7.17 17.89 -9.61
CA LEU A 632 -8.07 18.78 -10.33
C LEU A 632 -8.36 20.07 -9.55
N ALA A 633 -8.53 19.98 -8.22
CA ALA A 633 -8.68 21.16 -7.37
C ALA A 633 -7.45 22.07 -7.48
N ARG A 634 -6.24 21.50 -7.43
CA ARG A 634 -4.98 22.23 -7.64
C ARG A 634 -4.98 22.96 -8.98
N GLN A 635 -5.33 22.28 -10.07
CA GLN A 635 -5.32 22.89 -11.41
C GLN A 635 -6.39 23.99 -11.55
N LEU A 636 -7.62 23.77 -11.08
CA LEU A 636 -8.67 24.79 -11.07
C LEU A 636 -8.31 25.98 -10.18
N GLY A 637 -7.67 25.74 -9.04
CA GLY A 637 -7.16 26.80 -8.15
C GLY A 637 -6.12 27.71 -8.81
N ARG A 638 -5.41 27.24 -9.85
CA ARG A 638 -4.50 28.10 -10.65
C ARG A 638 -5.26 29.17 -11.46
N CYS A 639 -6.56 28.97 -11.73
CA CYS A 639 -7.37 29.95 -12.48
C CYS A 639 -7.60 31.27 -11.72
N ALA A 640 -7.37 31.29 -10.40
CA ALA A 640 -7.45 32.50 -9.58
C ALA A 640 -6.13 33.28 -9.49
N ARG A 641 -5.05 32.81 -10.14
CA ARG A 641 -3.72 33.45 -10.12
C ARG A 641 -3.55 34.43 -11.29
N ASP A 642 -2.60 35.37 -11.15
CA ASP A 642 -2.28 36.33 -12.21
C ASP A 642 -1.68 35.67 -13.47
N ASP A 643 -1.02 34.52 -13.29
CA ASP A 643 -0.44 33.67 -14.33
C ASP A 643 -1.32 32.46 -14.67
N ALA A 644 -2.64 32.67 -14.64
CA ALA A 644 -3.64 31.63 -14.90
C ALA A 644 -3.37 30.88 -16.23
N PRO A 645 -3.45 29.53 -16.23
CA PRO A 645 -3.35 28.74 -17.45
C PRO A 645 -4.38 29.11 -18.51
N GLU A 646 -4.05 28.95 -19.80
CA GLU A 646 -4.93 29.30 -20.91
C GLU A 646 -6.27 28.55 -20.88
N PHE A 647 -6.27 27.30 -20.40
CA PHE A 647 -7.50 26.50 -20.26
C PHE A 647 -8.54 27.19 -19.36
N CYS A 648 -8.12 28.01 -18.39
CA CYS A 648 -9.00 28.76 -17.50
C CYS A 648 -9.86 29.80 -18.25
N THR A 649 -9.36 30.30 -19.37
CA THR A 649 -10.08 31.28 -20.22
C THR A 649 -10.78 30.65 -21.42
N ASN A 650 -10.46 29.39 -21.72
CA ASN A 650 -11.20 28.60 -22.69
C ASN A 650 -12.48 28.06 -22.03
N SER A 651 -13.61 28.75 -22.24
CA SER A 651 -14.89 28.41 -21.58
C SER A 651 -15.32 26.96 -21.81
N GLU A 652 -15.07 26.39 -22.99
CA GLU A 652 -15.45 24.99 -23.28
C GLU A 652 -14.67 24.01 -22.41
N VAL A 653 -13.35 24.17 -22.33
CA VAL A 653 -12.48 23.30 -21.53
C VAL A 653 -12.71 23.55 -20.04
N HIS A 654 -12.69 24.81 -19.60
CA HIS A 654 -12.90 25.17 -18.20
C HIS A 654 -14.22 24.61 -17.65
N ASP A 655 -15.34 24.84 -18.34
CA ASP A 655 -16.66 24.37 -17.88
C ASP A 655 -16.74 22.84 -17.83
N LYS A 656 -16.04 22.16 -18.75
CA LYS A 656 -15.96 20.70 -18.78
C LYS A 656 -15.10 20.18 -17.61
N VAL A 657 -13.99 20.83 -17.28
CA VAL A 657 -13.15 20.47 -16.13
C VAL A 657 -13.92 20.68 -14.83
N VAL A 658 -14.63 21.80 -14.67
CA VAL A 658 -15.50 22.04 -13.49
C VAL A 658 -16.61 20.99 -13.41
N ARG A 659 -17.21 20.60 -14.54
CA ARG A 659 -18.21 19.53 -14.58
C ARG A 659 -17.62 18.17 -14.20
N ALA A 660 -16.43 17.84 -14.70
CA ALA A 660 -15.73 16.61 -14.37
C ALA A 660 -15.38 16.56 -12.87
N TYR A 661 -14.85 17.66 -12.32
CA TYR A 661 -14.57 17.80 -10.90
C TYR A 661 -15.82 17.56 -10.04
N ASN A 662 -16.93 18.21 -10.38
CA ASN A 662 -18.18 18.05 -9.66
C ASN A 662 -18.75 16.62 -9.81
N SER A 663 -18.72 16.03 -11.00
CA SER A 663 -19.19 14.65 -11.24
C SER A 663 -18.35 13.62 -10.49
N LEU A 664 -17.03 13.84 -10.41
CA LEU A 664 -16.13 13.03 -9.61
C LEU A 664 -16.54 13.13 -8.13
N TRP A 665 -16.66 14.35 -7.59
CA TRP A 665 -17.02 14.54 -6.20
C TRP A 665 -18.42 14.03 -5.85
N ASP A 666 -19.41 14.19 -6.72
CA ASP A 666 -20.75 13.62 -6.54
C ASP A 666 -20.66 12.09 -6.39
N THR A 667 -19.78 11.44 -7.16
CA THR A 667 -19.53 9.99 -7.05
C THR A 667 -18.78 9.63 -5.76
N ILE A 668 -17.76 10.41 -5.37
CA ILE A 668 -17.02 10.20 -4.12
C ILE A 668 -17.95 10.42 -2.91
N ASP A 669 -18.83 11.42 -2.95
CA ASP A 669 -19.85 11.73 -1.93
C ASP A 669 -20.89 10.60 -1.82
N ALA A 670 -21.31 10.03 -2.95
CA ALA A 670 -22.26 8.91 -2.97
C ALA A 670 -21.68 7.60 -2.42
N ASN A 671 -20.35 7.45 -2.37
CA ASN A 671 -19.64 6.23 -1.96
C ASN A 671 -18.80 6.43 -0.68
N ARG A 672 -19.17 7.37 0.20
CA ARG A 672 -18.43 7.72 1.43
C ARG A 672 -18.10 6.51 2.31
N ASP A 673 -19.01 5.54 2.40
CA ASP A 673 -18.83 4.31 3.18
C ASP A 673 -17.64 3.46 2.69
N GLN A 674 -17.26 3.58 1.42
CA GLN A 674 -16.20 2.78 0.80
C GLN A 674 -14.82 3.45 0.87
N LEU A 675 -14.75 4.76 1.12
CA LEU A 675 -13.52 5.53 0.96
C LEU A 675 -12.43 5.14 1.95
N SER A 676 -12.77 4.53 3.09
CA SER A 676 -11.78 4.04 4.04
C SER A 676 -11.23 2.64 3.70
N HIS A 677 -11.74 2.00 2.65
CA HIS A 677 -11.21 0.75 2.12
C HIS A 677 -10.03 1.03 1.16
N GLU A 678 -9.13 0.06 1.04
CA GLU A 678 -8.03 0.07 0.07
C GLU A 678 -8.54 0.15 -1.38
N VAL A 679 -9.27 -0.89 -1.78
CA VAL A 679 -9.77 -1.12 -3.13
C VAL A 679 -11.10 -1.84 -3.07
N TRP A 680 -12.03 -1.48 -3.97
CA TRP A 680 -13.27 -2.21 -4.18
C TRP A 680 -13.53 -2.45 -5.66
N SER A 681 -14.37 -3.44 -5.91
CA SER A 681 -14.80 -3.88 -7.23
C SER A 681 -16.31 -3.70 -7.39
N TRP A 682 -16.90 -4.36 -8.37
CA TRP A 682 -18.30 -4.18 -8.72
C TRP A 682 -18.97 -5.44 -9.26
N GLN A 683 -20.30 -5.44 -9.12
CA GLN A 683 -21.20 -6.32 -9.85
C GLN A 683 -22.17 -5.47 -10.67
N TYR A 684 -22.70 -6.04 -11.75
CA TYR A 684 -23.70 -5.36 -12.55
C TYR A 684 -25.04 -6.10 -12.47
N ASN A 685 -26.03 -5.43 -11.89
CA ASN A 685 -27.40 -5.91 -11.79
C ASN A 685 -28.35 -4.73 -12.03
N ASN A 686 -28.64 -4.46 -13.30
CA ASN A 686 -29.36 -3.26 -13.74
C ASN A 686 -28.72 -1.94 -13.23
N GLY A 687 -27.40 -1.94 -13.06
CA GLY A 687 -26.62 -0.87 -12.46
C GLY A 687 -25.37 -1.41 -11.79
N PHE A 688 -24.34 -0.57 -11.65
CA PHE A 688 -23.14 -0.91 -10.90
C PHE A 688 -23.45 -0.96 -9.40
N GLN A 689 -22.99 -2.01 -8.73
CA GLN A 689 -23.11 -2.23 -7.30
C GLN A 689 -21.73 -2.51 -6.73
N VAL A 690 -21.39 -1.86 -5.61
CA VAL A 690 -20.11 -2.09 -4.91
C VAL A 690 -19.99 -3.56 -4.51
N ALA A 691 -18.80 -4.13 -4.69
CA ALA A 691 -18.43 -5.43 -4.17
C ALA A 691 -17.01 -5.38 -3.59
N GLN A 692 -16.79 -5.99 -2.43
CA GLN A 692 -15.43 -6.10 -1.87
C GLN A 692 -14.57 -6.99 -2.77
N LEU A 693 -13.32 -6.59 -3.04
CA LEU A 693 -12.44 -7.37 -3.93
C LEU A 693 -12.23 -8.79 -3.40
N GLY A 694 -12.01 -8.96 -2.09
CA GLY A 694 -11.87 -10.25 -1.43
C GLY A 694 -13.10 -11.17 -1.45
N SER A 695 -14.26 -10.66 -1.89
CA SER A 695 -15.44 -11.50 -2.17
C SER A 695 -15.40 -12.15 -3.57
N LEU A 696 -14.53 -11.65 -4.45
CA LEU A 696 -14.40 -12.08 -5.85
C LEU A 696 -13.07 -12.81 -6.14
N THR A 697 -12.07 -12.65 -5.28
CA THR A 697 -10.73 -13.25 -5.41
C THR A 697 -10.15 -13.56 -4.02
N SER A 698 -9.06 -14.32 -3.96
CA SER A 698 -8.33 -14.62 -2.71
C SER A 698 -7.62 -13.40 -2.11
N THR A 699 -7.43 -12.33 -2.89
CA THR A 699 -6.84 -11.07 -2.41
C THR A 699 -7.85 -10.30 -1.55
N GLU A 700 -7.59 -10.22 -0.24
CA GLU A 700 -8.40 -9.45 0.71
C GLU A 700 -8.02 -7.96 0.68
N SER A 701 -8.98 -7.03 0.71
CA SER A 701 -8.67 -5.59 0.89
C SER A 701 -8.41 -5.30 2.36
N ASN A 702 -7.50 -4.37 2.69
CA ASN A 702 -7.44 -3.89 4.06
C ASN A 702 -8.69 -3.09 4.43
N ILE A 703 -9.22 -3.35 5.63
CA ILE A 703 -10.28 -2.54 6.25
C ILE A 703 -9.83 -1.08 6.42
N ARG A 704 -8.54 -0.87 6.70
CA ARG A 704 -7.89 0.45 6.74
C ARG A 704 -6.49 0.35 6.14
N GLN A 705 -6.23 1.21 5.17
CA GLN A 705 -4.89 1.46 4.67
C GLN A 705 -4.60 2.94 4.82
N LEU A 706 -3.33 3.31 5.02
CA LEU A 706 -2.95 4.68 5.35
C LEU A 706 -3.45 5.67 4.30
N TRP A 707 -3.25 5.36 3.02
CA TRP A 707 -3.69 6.23 1.92
C TRP A 707 -5.22 6.23 1.70
N SER A 708 -5.97 5.33 2.33
CA SER A 708 -7.45 5.34 2.35
C SER A 708 -7.99 6.31 3.42
N LEU A 709 -7.13 6.80 4.32
CA LEU A 709 -7.48 7.83 5.30
C LEU A 709 -7.30 9.25 4.76
N THR A 710 -6.85 9.40 3.52
CA THR A 710 -6.57 10.70 2.89
C THR A 710 -7.78 11.63 2.81
N PHE A 711 -9.00 11.08 2.77
CA PHE A 711 -10.24 11.86 2.85
C PHE A 711 -10.52 12.50 4.22
N LEU A 712 -9.70 12.25 5.24
CA LEU A 712 -9.65 13.12 6.44
C LEU A 712 -9.26 14.55 6.05
N ALA A 713 -8.32 14.70 5.11
CA ALA A 713 -7.77 15.97 4.66
C ALA A 713 -8.35 16.45 3.32
N VAL A 714 -8.47 15.55 2.34
CA VAL A 714 -8.93 15.89 0.99
C VAL A 714 -10.44 16.11 1.00
N LYS A 715 -10.89 17.33 0.68
CA LYS A 715 -12.29 17.74 0.64
C LYS A 715 -12.65 18.37 -0.70
N ARG A 716 -13.95 18.41 -0.99
CA ARG A 716 -14.50 19.13 -2.13
C ARG A 716 -14.29 20.64 -1.93
N GLU A 717 -13.76 21.29 -2.94
CA GLU A 717 -13.61 22.74 -3.04
C GLU A 717 -14.75 23.32 -3.90
N SER A 718 -14.92 24.64 -3.84
CA SER A 718 -15.91 25.38 -4.63
C SER A 718 -15.21 26.14 -5.75
N PHE A 719 -15.64 25.90 -6.99
CA PHE A 719 -15.11 26.53 -8.20
C PHE A 719 -16.23 27.11 -9.05
#